data_AF-A0A395THB2-F1
#
_entry.id   AF-A0A395THB2-F1
#
_cell.length_a   1.000
_cell.length_b   1.000
_cell.length_c   1.000
_cell.angle_alpha   90.00
_cell.angle_beta   90.00
_cell.angle_gamma   90.00
#
_symmetry.space_group_name_H-M   'P 1'
#
loop_
_entity.id
_entity.type
_entity.pdbx_description
1 polymer ?
#
loop_
_entity_poly.entity_id
_entity_poly.type
_entity_poly.pdbx_seq_one_letter_code
_entity_poly.pdbx_strand_id
1 'polypeptide(L)'
;MTGIRLLACCGVQICSVFLLIISSSAYAVVEHISDYFVETWTSTDGLPHNSINSIAQTRDGYLWFATWEGVVRYNGINFQVFDRNPQTEMADSGTRTLLPMDNNGLLVAGARGSITHRQSYGWQSFRSAPSLVNGALIDDEQNLWLAIEGLGVVVRPYLGHNHYGPDRWLLTDASAYRLVKNQHGVIFAATDKGLYRFNDWQVSAMELPIGRYERINYISISLNQELVVATDQGVWVNTEEGFQSLFAPLEKEVVTLVEQDRVGNWWVGTVNRGIARLKNQQLQFLEPSRGLPYSRVLSWYQDIEGSVWVGTNAGIMRLRDAPFININSDKGLVGDYVRTVLPLDERRVMVGTSRGLSIIEEGLAHSALMPQVGARPSILSLAKVDQQSTNVWVGTVQKGLLLWQNGQLRPVLDENNGLPSSEVRAIVTDSQDNLWIGTSNGIVKRTPQGVLTTYNKNNSPLPDDYIMALALDSEGKLWVGSAVGVAYFDDQGKIRPVDLTKQEQAQYVFGFYMESDYVWMTTDRGIVRYRLSDNSLSLVGRAAGLPIDKFFQMLRDSEGHVWLSSNRGIWKLNYDQMLAVADGMSTQLEFEHFDEGDGMATSQANGGTNPASASLPNGELLFATAKGVASIKVQRLQQLSELRLPVVLESVSFDSEIINPDQQYIAAAGTNRVSFGYVGLGFVMSERLQYRTKLEGFDRDWSYRGHSTQAEYTNLAPGKYRFFVSARYPYGEWNDATFSYVFIIEPHWWQRKEVIVMAGMLFLALAVSLVMWRIRILKRRELYLVEQVALQTQKLRLQAEKFERLSKEDDLTGLANRRAFDMYLKQAFSRLQNPDQQVSIALLDIDHFKQINDRYSHIIGDQAIVAVSQELLGYVGDKTRVARWGGEEFTILYVGDPQQAWGYFEKLRCKIEQVDLSAVATGLNVTVSIGFADAQQAESYETVLKLADHALLTAKKLGRNRVVKSEEWQVKSGLH
;
A
#
# COMPACT_ATOMS: atom_id res chain seq x y z
N MET A 1 55.00 -14.38 -41.34
CA MET A 1 53.55 -14.58 -41.25
C MET A 1 53.27 -16.08 -41.14
N THR A 2 53.47 -16.64 -39.96
CA THR A 2 53.18 -18.03 -39.56
C THR A 2 53.63 -18.10 -38.10
N GLY A 3 52.71 -18.14 -37.13
CA GLY A 3 53.12 -18.21 -35.72
C GLY A 3 52.16 -17.66 -34.65
N ILE A 4 50.98 -17.11 -35.00
CA ILE A 4 50.02 -16.60 -33.99
C ILE A 4 48.58 -17.05 -34.31
N ARG A 5 48.38 -18.29 -34.74
CA ARG A 5 47.02 -18.83 -34.95
C ARG A 5 46.76 -20.24 -34.40
N LEU A 6 47.73 -20.88 -33.73
CA LEU A 6 47.54 -22.23 -33.16
C LEU A 6 47.42 -22.30 -31.63
N LEU A 7 47.59 -21.19 -30.90
CA LEU A 7 47.44 -21.15 -29.43
C LEU A 7 46.09 -20.60 -28.93
N ALA A 8 45.24 -20.10 -29.82
CA ALA A 8 43.93 -19.54 -29.45
C ALA A 8 42.77 -20.56 -29.51
N CYS A 9 42.95 -21.73 -30.14
CA CYS A 9 41.88 -22.74 -30.23
C CYS A 9 41.91 -23.79 -29.11
N CYS A 10 43.05 -24.04 -28.45
CA CYS A 10 43.11 -25.02 -27.34
C CYS A 10 42.71 -24.44 -25.97
N GLY A 11 42.70 -23.12 -25.80
CA GLY A 11 42.33 -22.46 -24.53
C GLY A 11 40.82 -22.32 -24.31
N VAL A 12 40.01 -22.41 -25.36
CA VAL A 12 38.55 -22.19 -25.30
C VAL A 12 37.76 -23.50 -25.19
N GLN A 13 38.32 -24.62 -25.65
CA GLN A 13 37.69 -25.94 -25.48
C GLN A 13 37.95 -26.61 -24.12
N ILE A 14 38.98 -26.20 -23.36
CA ILE A 14 39.24 -26.77 -22.02
C ILE A 14 38.41 -26.05 -20.93
N CYS A 15 38.10 -24.76 -21.10
CA CYS A 15 37.17 -24.07 -20.20
C CYS A 15 35.71 -24.52 -20.41
N SER A 16 35.34 -24.95 -21.62
CA SER A 16 33.97 -25.39 -21.92
C SER A 16 33.67 -26.81 -21.42
N VAL A 17 34.71 -27.64 -21.19
CA VAL A 17 34.56 -28.99 -20.63
C VAL A 17 34.72 -29.01 -19.10
N PHE A 18 35.44 -28.04 -18.52
CA PHE A 18 35.47 -27.86 -17.05
C PHE A 18 34.24 -27.13 -16.48
N LEU A 19 33.51 -26.36 -17.30
CA LEU A 19 32.22 -25.73 -16.92
C LEU A 19 31.00 -26.65 -17.09
N LEU A 20 31.17 -27.87 -17.62
CA LEU A 20 30.10 -28.84 -17.81
C LEU A 20 30.12 -30.00 -16.80
N ILE A 21 30.99 -29.96 -15.78
CA ILE A 21 31.12 -31.01 -14.75
C ILE A 21 30.94 -30.47 -13.30
N ILE A 22 30.69 -29.17 -13.09
CA ILE A 22 30.44 -28.60 -11.74
C ILE A 22 29.04 -28.01 -11.57
N SER A 23 28.13 -28.25 -12.51
CA SER A 23 26.69 -28.09 -12.29
C SER A 23 26.03 -29.44 -12.08
N SER A 24 26.60 -30.28 -11.20
CA SER A 24 25.75 -31.09 -10.34
C SER A 24 25.16 -30.12 -9.32
N SER A 25 24.01 -29.53 -9.64
CA SER A 25 23.05 -29.13 -8.63
C SER A 25 22.75 -30.39 -7.84
N ALA A 26 23.58 -30.67 -6.84
CA ALA A 26 23.32 -31.64 -5.82
C ALA A 26 22.14 -31.05 -5.05
N TYR A 27 20.92 -31.27 -5.57
CA TYR A 27 19.76 -31.35 -4.71
C TYR A 27 20.23 -32.16 -3.50
N ALA A 28 20.09 -31.61 -2.30
CA ALA A 28 20.30 -32.42 -1.10
C ALA A 28 19.19 -33.48 -1.13
N VAL A 29 19.46 -34.59 -1.83
CA VAL A 29 18.44 -35.59 -2.13
C VAL A 29 18.00 -36.18 -0.81
N VAL A 30 16.70 -36.13 -0.52
CA VAL A 30 16.14 -36.88 0.60
C VAL A 30 16.58 -38.33 0.50
N GLU A 31 17.43 -38.75 1.42
CA GLU A 31 18.01 -40.08 1.40
C GLU A 31 16.99 -41.11 1.83
N HIS A 32 16.26 -40.82 2.92
CA HIS A 32 15.23 -41.69 3.45
C HIS A 32 13.84 -41.06 3.33
N ILE A 33 12.81 -41.83 2.98
CA ILE A 33 11.43 -41.30 2.82
C ILE A 33 10.90 -40.61 4.09
N SER A 34 11.46 -40.95 5.26
CA SER A 34 11.13 -40.31 6.55
C SER A 34 11.92 -39.01 6.83
N ASP A 35 12.76 -38.55 5.90
CA ASP A 35 13.35 -37.20 5.97
C ASP A 35 12.44 -36.14 5.34
N TYR A 36 11.39 -36.55 4.61
CA TYR A 36 10.34 -35.63 4.20
C TYR A 36 9.58 -35.14 5.43
N PHE A 37 9.30 -33.84 5.44
CA PHE A 37 8.31 -33.31 6.35
C PHE A 37 6.92 -33.64 5.82
N VAL A 38 6.09 -34.19 6.68
CA VAL A 38 4.77 -34.72 6.32
C VAL A 38 3.69 -33.87 6.97
N GLU A 39 2.82 -33.31 6.15
CA GLU A 39 1.65 -32.55 6.57
C GLU A 39 0.39 -33.24 6.05
N THR A 40 -0.69 -33.19 6.82
CA THR A 40 -1.97 -33.79 6.44
C THR A 40 -3.10 -32.80 6.62
N TRP A 41 -4.02 -32.77 5.66
CA TRP A 41 -5.24 -31.99 5.71
C TRP A 41 -6.45 -32.89 5.49
N THR A 42 -7.49 -32.64 6.26
CA THR A 42 -8.77 -33.35 6.20
C THR A 42 -9.92 -32.33 6.15
N SER A 43 -11.15 -32.81 6.30
CA SER A 43 -12.34 -31.96 6.35
C SER A 43 -12.36 -31.00 7.54
N THR A 44 -11.59 -31.27 8.60
CA THR A 44 -11.42 -30.33 9.71
C THR A 44 -10.60 -29.09 9.31
N ASP A 45 -9.81 -29.20 8.24
CA ASP A 45 -8.88 -28.17 7.78
C ASP A 45 -9.42 -27.38 6.57
N GLY A 46 -10.66 -27.66 6.14
CA GLY A 46 -11.35 -26.93 5.07
C GLY A 46 -11.60 -27.72 3.78
N LEU A 47 -11.20 -29.00 3.71
CA LEU A 47 -11.61 -29.87 2.60
C LEU A 47 -13.11 -30.20 2.70
N PRO A 48 -13.88 -30.17 1.60
CA PRO A 48 -15.30 -30.53 1.64
C PRO A 48 -15.50 -32.04 1.82
N HIS A 49 -14.55 -32.86 1.37
CA HIS A 49 -14.60 -34.31 1.51
C HIS A 49 -13.19 -34.92 1.57
N ASN A 50 -13.01 -35.99 2.34
CA ASN A 50 -11.69 -36.60 2.61
C ASN A 50 -11.15 -37.51 1.51
N SER A 51 -12.00 -38.00 0.60
CA SER A 51 -11.53 -38.74 -0.59
C SER A 51 -11.08 -37.81 -1.70
N ILE A 52 -9.80 -37.92 -2.05
CA ILE A 52 -9.12 -37.07 -3.03
C ILE A 52 -8.83 -37.88 -4.29
N ASN A 53 -9.73 -37.75 -5.26
CA ASN A 53 -9.77 -38.59 -6.44
C ASN A 53 -8.69 -38.26 -7.47
N SER A 54 -8.32 -36.99 -7.58
CA SER A 54 -7.33 -36.50 -8.54
C SER A 54 -6.72 -35.19 -8.03
N ILE A 55 -5.44 -34.99 -8.32
CA ILE A 55 -4.70 -33.78 -8.01
C ILE A 55 -4.12 -33.25 -9.32
N ALA A 56 -4.20 -31.93 -9.53
CA ALA A 56 -3.61 -31.26 -10.67
C ALA A 56 -3.06 -29.89 -10.26
N GLN A 57 -2.11 -29.36 -11.03
CA GLN A 57 -1.67 -27.98 -10.92
C GLN A 57 -1.89 -27.26 -12.26
N THR A 58 -2.52 -26.09 -12.22
CA THR A 58 -2.67 -25.23 -13.39
C THR A 58 -1.38 -24.42 -13.62
N ARG A 59 -1.18 -23.91 -14.84
CA ARG A 59 0.06 -23.21 -15.22
C ARG A 59 0.32 -21.91 -14.44
N ASP A 60 -0.72 -21.31 -13.88
CA ASP A 60 -0.61 -20.18 -12.96
C ASP A 60 -0.05 -20.57 -11.58
N GLY A 61 -0.01 -21.86 -11.27
CA GLY A 61 0.59 -22.43 -10.06
C GLY A 61 -0.42 -22.96 -9.04
N TYR A 62 -1.73 -22.77 -9.22
CA TYR A 62 -2.72 -23.25 -8.24
C TYR A 62 -2.77 -24.78 -8.22
N LEU A 63 -2.85 -25.35 -7.02
CA LEU A 63 -3.18 -26.76 -6.83
C LEU A 63 -4.68 -26.95 -6.81
N TRP A 64 -5.12 -28.05 -7.40
CA TRP A 64 -6.52 -28.42 -7.55
C TRP A 64 -6.74 -29.86 -7.09
N PHE A 65 -7.82 -30.08 -6.35
CA PHE A 65 -8.18 -31.38 -5.80
C PHE A 65 -9.62 -31.74 -6.19
N ALA A 66 -9.80 -32.90 -6.81
CA ALA A 66 -11.13 -33.45 -7.08
C ALA A 66 -11.62 -34.27 -5.88
N THR A 67 -12.81 -33.93 -5.39
CA THR A 67 -13.46 -34.61 -4.26
C THR A 67 -14.88 -35.01 -4.61
N TRP A 68 -15.53 -35.82 -3.76
CA TRP A 68 -16.95 -36.18 -3.96
C TRP A 68 -17.94 -35.05 -3.64
N GLU A 69 -17.48 -33.94 -3.05
CA GLU A 69 -18.31 -32.79 -2.67
C GLU A 69 -17.76 -31.47 -3.25
N GLY A 70 -17.25 -31.52 -4.47
CA GLY A 70 -16.76 -30.36 -5.22
C GLY A 70 -15.29 -30.46 -5.61
N VAL A 71 -14.86 -29.49 -6.41
CA VAL A 71 -13.45 -29.24 -6.74
C VAL A 71 -12.90 -28.22 -5.77
N VAL A 72 -11.69 -28.45 -5.29
CA VAL A 72 -11.01 -27.54 -4.36
C VAL A 72 -9.82 -26.91 -5.05
N ARG A 73 -9.71 -25.58 -4.99
CA ARG A 73 -8.49 -24.83 -5.32
C ARG A 73 -7.73 -24.54 -4.05
N TYR A 74 -6.41 -24.70 -4.07
CA TYR A 74 -5.55 -24.41 -2.94
C TYR A 74 -4.40 -23.50 -3.35
N ASN A 75 -4.20 -22.45 -2.57
CA ASN A 75 -3.24 -21.38 -2.84
C ASN A 75 -2.03 -21.38 -1.89
N GLY A 76 -1.87 -22.44 -1.08
CA GLY A 76 -0.86 -22.52 -0.04
C GLY A 76 -1.37 -22.13 1.35
N ILE A 77 -2.47 -21.36 1.43
CA ILE A 77 -3.03 -20.88 2.70
C ILE A 77 -4.45 -21.40 2.87
N ASN A 78 -5.31 -21.23 1.86
CA ASN A 78 -6.74 -21.51 1.95
C ASN A 78 -7.20 -22.52 0.91
N PHE A 79 -8.14 -23.39 1.32
CA PHE A 79 -8.92 -24.23 0.43
C PHE A 79 -10.20 -23.49 0.00
N GLN A 80 -10.36 -23.27 -1.30
CA GLN A 80 -11.57 -22.72 -1.88
C GLN A 80 -12.36 -23.80 -2.63
N VAL A 81 -13.60 -24.01 -2.22
CA VAL A 81 -14.48 -25.05 -2.78
C VAL A 81 -15.33 -24.49 -3.92
N PHE A 82 -15.41 -25.24 -5.01
CA PHE A 82 -16.28 -25.02 -6.17
C PHE A 82 -17.19 -26.24 -6.32
N ASP A 83 -18.49 -26.04 -6.11
CA ASP A 83 -19.51 -27.08 -6.15
C ASP A 83 -20.53 -26.83 -7.27
N ARG A 84 -21.61 -27.61 -7.28
CA ARG A 84 -22.74 -27.43 -8.19
C ARG A 84 -23.50 -26.14 -7.89
N ASN A 85 -23.27 -25.11 -8.69
CA ASN A 85 -24.01 -23.85 -8.62
C ASN A 85 -24.08 -23.14 -10.00
N PRO A 86 -24.92 -22.10 -10.16
CA PRO A 86 -25.04 -21.37 -11.43
C PRO A 86 -23.74 -20.71 -11.91
N GLN A 87 -22.82 -20.36 -11.01
CA GLN A 87 -21.57 -19.69 -11.36
C GLN A 87 -20.52 -20.66 -11.91
N THR A 88 -20.50 -21.91 -11.43
CA THR A 88 -19.60 -22.96 -11.90
C THR A 88 -20.15 -23.73 -13.08
N GLU A 89 -21.46 -23.64 -13.33
CA GLU A 89 -22.18 -24.47 -14.31
C GLU A 89 -21.99 -25.99 -14.13
N MET A 90 -21.42 -26.42 -13.00
CA MET A 90 -21.14 -27.83 -12.75
C MET A 90 -22.45 -28.60 -12.57
N ALA A 91 -22.70 -29.59 -13.41
CA ALA A 91 -23.92 -30.40 -13.33
C ALA A 91 -23.95 -31.34 -12.10
N ASP A 92 -22.79 -31.65 -11.51
CA ASP A 92 -22.64 -32.53 -10.36
C ASP A 92 -21.47 -32.05 -9.48
N SER A 93 -21.59 -32.22 -8.15
CA SER A 93 -20.51 -31.88 -7.21
C SER A 93 -19.47 -32.98 -7.11
N GLY A 94 -19.86 -34.23 -7.33
CA GLY A 94 -18.94 -35.37 -7.27
C GLY A 94 -17.95 -35.31 -8.43
N THR A 95 -16.68 -35.07 -8.13
CA THR A 95 -15.62 -34.93 -9.13
C THR A 95 -14.58 -36.05 -9.00
N ARG A 96 -14.14 -36.56 -10.15
CA ARG A 96 -13.30 -37.76 -10.23
C ARG A 96 -11.94 -37.48 -10.87
N THR A 97 -11.91 -36.69 -11.93
CA THR A 97 -10.69 -36.43 -12.70
C THR A 97 -10.54 -34.94 -13.01
N LEU A 98 -9.30 -34.48 -12.92
CA LEU A 98 -8.87 -33.13 -13.26
C LEU A 98 -7.85 -33.22 -14.40
N LEU A 99 -8.02 -32.37 -15.42
CA LEU A 99 -7.09 -32.25 -16.52
C LEU A 99 -6.71 -30.78 -16.69
N PRO A 100 -5.47 -30.37 -16.33
CA PRO A 100 -5.01 -29.02 -16.61
C PRO A 100 -4.92 -28.81 -18.12
N MET A 101 -5.37 -27.63 -18.57
CA MET A 101 -5.40 -27.21 -19.97
C MET A 101 -4.56 -25.94 -20.16
N ASP A 102 -4.36 -25.53 -21.41
CA ASP A 102 -3.67 -24.28 -21.74
C ASP A 102 -4.42 -23.06 -21.19
N ASN A 103 -3.72 -21.91 -21.10
CA ASN A 103 -4.26 -20.64 -20.60
C ASN A 103 -4.91 -20.74 -19.20
N ASN A 104 -4.24 -21.44 -18.27
CA ASN A 104 -4.72 -21.68 -16.90
C ASN A 104 -6.07 -22.41 -16.83
N GLY A 105 -6.40 -23.15 -17.88
CA GLY A 105 -7.63 -23.91 -17.96
C GLY A 105 -7.60 -25.17 -17.10
N LEU A 106 -8.77 -25.63 -16.67
CA LEU A 106 -8.95 -26.88 -15.96
C LEU A 106 -10.23 -27.56 -16.43
N LEU A 107 -10.11 -28.75 -17.00
CA LEU A 107 -11.25 -29.61 -17.26
C LEU A 107 -11.51 -30.50 -16.05
N VAL A 108 -12.77 -30.49 -15.61
CA VAL A 108 -13.28 -31.19 -14.43
C VAL A 108 -14.31 -32.18 -14.91
N ALA A 109 -14.13 -33.47 -14.59
CA ALA A 109 -15.13 -34.48 -14.89
C ALA A 109 -15.50 -35.34 -13.67
N GLY A 110 -16.75 -35.79 -13.64
CA GLY A 110 -17.40 -36.19 -12.38
C GLY A 110 -18.27 -37.45 -12.42
N ALA A 111 -18.96 -37.65 -11.30
CA ALA A 111 -19.60 -38.88 -10.87
C ALA A 111 -20.72 -39.37 -11.78
N ARG A 112 -21.46 -38.43 -12.37
CA ARG A 112 -22.60 -38.70 -13.26
C ARG A 112 -22.34 -38.25 -14.69
N GLY A 113 -21.06 -38.22 -15.09
CA GLY A 113 -20.66 -37.83 -16.43
C GLY A 113 -20.59 -36.32 -16.65
N SER A 114 -20.72 -35.50 -15.61
CA SER A 114 -20.54 -34.05 -15.72
C SER A 114 -19.15 -33.74 -16.26
N ILE A 115 -19.05 -32.81 -17.21
CA ILE A 115 -17.77 -32.32 -17.75
C ILE A 115 -17.88 -30.80 -17.81
N THR A 116 -17.00 -30.11 -17.11
CA THR A 116 -16.97 -28.65 -17.02
C THR A 116 -15.56 -28.17 -17.28
N HIS A 117 -15.41 -27.11 -18.06
CA HIS A 117 -14.14 -26.48 -18.33
C HIS A 117 -14.10 -25.12 -17.66
N ARG A 118 -13.11 -24.93 -16.79
CA ARG A 118 -12.77 -23.63 -16.20
C ARG A 118 -11.71 -22.98 -17.08
N GLN A 119 -11.95 -21.75 -17.51
CA GLN A 119 -10.95 -20.91 -18.15
C GLN A 119 -10.77 -19.63 -17.34
N SER A 120 -9.63 -19.53 -16.64
CA SER A 120 -9.38 -18.45 -15.68
C SER A 120 -10.54 -18.31 -14.67
N TYR A 121 -11.26 -17.19 -14.61
CA TYR A 121 -12.38 -17.01 -13.67
C TYR A 121 -13.72 -17.58 -14.14
N GLY A 122 -13.85 -17.92 -15.42
CA GLY A 122 -15.09 -18.41 -16.01
C GLY A 122 -15.18 -19.94 -15.98
N TRP A 123 -16.41 -20.45 -15.89
CA TRP A 123 -16.72 -21.86 -16.03
C TRP A 123 -17.70 -22.06 -17.19
N GLN A 124 -17.56 -23.16 -17.89
CA GLN A 124 -18.43 -23.54 -18.99
C GLN A 124 -18.71 -25.04 -18.94
N SER A 125 -19.99 -25.43 -18.90
CA SER A 125 -20.36 -26.85 -18.99
C SER A 125 -20.21 -27.39 -20.41
N PHE A 126 -19.65 -28.58 -20.54
CA PHE A 126 -19.67 -29.37 -21.78
C PHE A 126 -20.80 -30.40 -21.73
N ARG A 127 -21.06 -31.09 -22.86
CA ARG A 127 -22.04 -32.18 -22.92
C ARG A 127 -21.63 -33.28 -21.93
N SER A 128 -22.52 -33.70 -21.04
CA SER A 128 -22.22 -34.79 -20.11
C SER A 128 -21.96 -36.11 -20.83
N ALA A 129 -21.09 -36.94 -20.26
CA ALA A 129 -20.96 -38.35 -20.60
C ALA A 129 -22.14 -39.16 -19.99
N PRO A 130 -22.44 -40.36 -20.50
CA PRO A 130 -23.56 -41.17 -20.02
C PRO A 130 -23.35 -41.80 -18.63
N SER A 131 -22.12 -41.81 -18.11
CA SER A 131 -21.74 -42.43 -16.83
C SER A 131 -20.52 -41.71 -16.23
N LEU A 132 -20.06 -42.16 -15.05
CA LEU A 132 -18.85 -41.68 -14.37
C LEU A 132 -17.66 -41.60 -15.33
N VAL A 133 -17.01 -40.43 -15.37
CA VAL A 133 -15.74 -40.24 -16.09
C VAL A 133 -14.59 -40.48 -15.13
N ASN A 134 -13.87 -41.60 -15.28
CA ASN A 134 -12.72 -41.93 -14.44
C ASN A 134 -11.44 -41.20 -14.84
N GLY A 135 -11.26 -40.96 -16.14
CA GLY A 135 -10.10 -40.30 -16.69
C GLY A 135 -10.43 -39.52 -17.94
N ALA A 136 -9.72 -38.42 -18.15
CA ALA A 136 -9.83 -37.58 -19.34
C ALA A 136 -8.43 -37.25 -19.87
N LEU A 137 -8.34 -37.09 -21.18
CA LEU A 137 -7.11 -36.78 -21.91
C LEU A 137 -7.47 -35.91 -23.12
N ILE A 138 -6.57 -35.01 -23.49
CA ILE A 138 -6.61 -34.31 -24.78
C ILE A 138 -5.44 -34.80 -25.63
N ASP A 139 -5.72 -35.22 -26.88
CA ASP A 139 -4.69 -35.65 -27.83
C ASP A 139 -4.07 -34.46 -28.59
N ASP A 140 -3.12 -34.73 -29.48
CA ASP A 140 -2.40 -33.67 -30.22
C ASP A 140 -3.30 -32.91 -31.21
N GLU A 141 -4.42 -33.51 -31.62
CA GLU A 141 -5.45 -32.89 -32.48
C GLU A 141 -6.53 -32.16 -31.67
N GLN A 142 -6.33 -32.01 -30.35
CA GLN A 142 -7.26 -31.42 -29.40
C GLN A 142 -8.54 -32.24 -29.15
N ASN A 143 -8.63 -33.48 -29.60
CA ASN A 143 -9.80 -34.33 -29.35
C ASN A 143 -9.86 -34.71 -27.86
N LEU A 144 -11.08 -34.75 -27.31
CA LEU A 144 -11.31 -35.10 -25.91
C LEU A 144 -11.58 -36.59 -25.77
N TRP A 145 -10.67 -37.30 -25.11
CA TRP A 145 -10.78 -38.71 -24.78
C TRP A 145 -11.28 -38.89 -23.36
N LEU A 146 -12.22 -39.82 -23.16
CA LEU A 146 -12.83 -40.09 -21.87
C LEU A 146 -12.82 -41.60 -21.60
N ALA A 147 -12.38 -41.95 -20.39
CA ALA A 147 -12.52 -43.28 -19.81
C ALA A 147 -13.79 -43.32 -18.94
N ILE A 148 -14.75 -44.14 -19.34
CA ILE A 148 -16.11 -44.18 -18.78
C ILE A 148 -16.34 -45.50 -18.02
N GLU A 149 -16.85 -45.39 -16.80
CA GLU A 149 -17.22 -46.54 -15.96
C GLU A 149 -18.32 -47.37 -16.65
N GLY A 150 -18.09 -48.67 -16.78
CA GLY A 150 -19.00 -49.65 -17.37
C GLY A 150 -19.23 -49.55 -18.89
N LEU A 151 -18.68 -48.55 -19.58
CA LEU A 151 -18.97 -48.30 -21.00
C LEU A 151 -17.74 -48.29 -21.92
N GLY A 152 -16.56 -47.94 -21.41
CA GLY A 152 -15.29 -48.08 -22.13
C GLY A 152 -14.63 -46.75 -22.46
N VAL A 153 -14.03 -46.66 -23.66
CA VAL A 153 -13.29 -45.47 -24.09
C VAL A 153 -14.03 -44.79 -25.25
N VAL A 154 -14.29 -43.51 -25.07
CA VAL A 154 -14.96 -42.65 -26.05
C VAL A 154 -14.07 -41.46 -26.37
N VAL A 155 -14.08 -41.04 -27.63
CA VAL A 155 -13.42 -39.82 -28.09
C VAL A 155 -14.45 -38.87 -28.69
N ARG A 156 -14.28 -37.58 -28.43
CA ARG A 156 -15.09 -36.51 -29.00
C ARG A 156 -14.20 -35.65 -29.89
N PRO A 157 -14.41 -35.66 -31.21
CA PRO A 157 -13.59 -34.88 -32.14
C PRO A 157 -13.64 -33.39 -31.82
N TYR A 158 -12.52 -32.69 -31.91
CA TYR A 158 -12.46 -31.25 -31.73
C TYR A 158 -13.09 -30.51 -32.91
N LEU A 159 -14.00 -29.58 -32.64
CA LEU A 159 -14.68 -28.75 -33.66
C LEU A 159 -14.23 -27.29 -33.65
N GLY A 160 -13.33 -26.90 -32.73
CA GLY A 160 -12.87 -25.52 -32.55
C GLY A 160 -13.50 -24.81 -31.34
N HIS A 161 -12.78 -23.84 -30.78
CA HIS A 161 -13.22 -23.00 -29.65
C HIS A 161 -13.77 -23.83 -28.47
N ASN A 162 -13.09 -24.90 -28.07
CA ASN A 162 -13.53 -25.83 -27.01
C ASN A 162 -14.91 -26.49 -27.26
N HIS A 163 -15.35 -26.58 -28.50
CA HIS A 163 -16.53 -27.35 -28.89
C HIS A 163 -16.12 -28.73 -29.42
N TYR A 164 -16.92 -29.74 -29.10
CA TYR A 164 -16.64 -31.13 -29.43
C TYR A 164 -17.82 -31.80 -30.15
N GLY A 165 -17.49 -32.71 -31.06
CA GLY A 165 -18.44 -33.48 -31.86
C GLY A 165 -19.20 -34.56 -31.09
N PRO A 166 -19.97 -35.42 -31.78
CA PRO A 166 -20.64 -36.56 -31.17
C PRO A 166 -19.63 -37.60 -30.63
N ASP A 167 -20.10 -38.38 -29.66
CA ASP A 167 -19.32 -39.46 -29.03
C ASP A 167 -18.98 -40.54 -30.07
N ARG A 168 -17.70 -40.86 -30.23
CA ARG A 168 -17.23 -42.02 -31.00
C ARG A 168 -16.61 -43.04 -30.06
N TRP A 169 -17.30 -44.17 -29.88
CA TRP A 169 -16.86 -45.26 -29.02
C TRP A 169 -15.79 -46.10 -29.71
N LEU A 170 -14.63 -46.23 -29.08
CA LEU A 170 -13.50 -47.00 -29.59
C LEU A 170 -13.32 -48.32 -28.84
N LEU A 171 -13.73 -48.36 -27.57
CA LEU A 171 -13.81 -49.57 -26.76
C LEU A 171 -15.16 -49.56 -26.03
N THR A 172 -15.87 -50.69 -26.08
CA THR A 172 -17.19 -50.87 -25.45
C THR A 172 -17.18 -52.08 -24.53
N ASP A 173 -18.14 -52.12 -23.59
CA ASP A 173 -18.30 -53.25 -22.64
C ASP A 173 -17.03 -53.46 -21.79
N ALA A 174 -16.45 -52.38 -21.27
CA ALA A 174 -15.35 -52.43 -20.31
C ALA A 174 -15.44 -51.20 -19.41
N SER A 175 -15.04 -51.30 -18.15
CA SER A 175 -14.86 -50.13 -17.29
C SER A 175 -13.46 -49.57 -17.51
N ALA A 176 -13.37 -48.38 -18.08
CA ALA A 176 -12.09 -47.71 -18.26
C ALA A 176 -11.79 -46.79 -17.07
N TYR A 177 -10.56 -46.87 -16.54
CA TYR A 177 -10.15 -46.19 -15.30
C TYR A 177 -9.18 -45.03 -15.52
N ARG A 178 -8.26 -45.16 -16.48
CA ARG A 178 -7.24 -44.15 -16.74
C ARG A 178 -6.79 -44.19 -18.19
N LEU A 179 -6.47 -43.01 -18.72
CA LEU A 179 -5.88 -42.81 -20.04
C LEU A 179 -4.53 -42.12 -19.89
N VAL A 180 -3.54 -42.57 -20.65
CA VAL A 180 -2.24 -41.88 -20.77
C VAL A 180 -1.81 -41.86 -22.22
N LYS A 181 -1.04 -40.85 -22.60
CA LYS A 181 -0.50 -40.69 -23.95
C LYS A 181 1.02 -40.61 -23.86
N ASN A 182 1.73 -41.34 -24.72
CA ASN A 182 3.17 -41.21 -24.85
C ASN A 182 3.56 -40.10 -25.86
N GLN A 183 4.85 -39.77 -25.96
CA GLN A 183 5.36 -38.80 -26.93
C GLN A 183 5.10 -39.14 -28.41
N HIS A 184 4.81 -40.40 -28.72
CA HIS A 184 4.51 -40.86 -30.08
C HIS A 184 3.02 -40.73 -30.45
N GLY A 185 2.21 -40.14 -29.58
CA GLY A 185 0.77 -39.97 -29.79
C GLY A 185 -0.06 -41.22 -29.52
N VAL A 186 0.56 -42.33 -29.07
CA VAL A 186 -0.15 -43.56 -28.72
C VAL A 186 -0.86 -43.37 -27.38
N ILE A 187 -2.14 -43.71 -27.35
CA ILE A 187 -2.97 -43.62 -26.15
C ILE A 187 -3.13 -45.01 -25.57
N PHE A 188 -3.04 -45.14 -24.25
CA PHE A 188 -3.24 -46.38 -23.52
C PHE A 188 -4.40 -46.24 -22.54
N ALA A 189 -5.16 -47.31 -22.34
CA ALA A 189 -6.26 -47.36 -21.38
C ALA A 189 -6.12 -48.52 -20.41
N ALA A 190 -6.22 -48.20 -19.12
CA ALA A 190 -6.37 -49.16 -18.04
C ALA A 190 -7.85 -49.52 -17.88
N THR A 191 -8.18 -50.82 -17.88
CA THR A 191 -9.57 -51.28 -17.79
C THR A 191 -9.73 -52.48 -16.85
N ASP A 192 -10.97 -52.83 -16.52
CA ASP A 192 -11.31 -54.09 -15.84
C ASP A 192 -11.12 -55.34 -16.70
N LYS A 193 -10.96 -55.18 -18.03
CA LYS A 193 -10.73 -56.26 -18.99
C LYS A 193 -9.30 -56.27 -19.56
N GLY A 194 -8.35 -55.64 -18.88
CA GLY A 194 -6.94 -55.60 -19.27
C GLY A 194 -6.48 -54.25 -19.83
N LEU A 195 -5.34 -54.28 -20.50
CA LEU A 195 -4.66 -53.11 -21.06
C LEU A 195 -4.93 -52.98 -22.55
N TYR A 196 -5.29 -51.77 -23.00
CA TYR A 196 -5.53 -51.47 -24.39
C TYR A 196 -4.65 -50.32 -24.88
N ARG A 197 -4.23 -50.39 -26.14
CA ARG A 197 -3.57 -49.29 -26.86
C ARG A 197 -4.41 -48.82 -28.04
N PHE A 198 -4.31 -47.53 -28.33
CA PHE A 198 -5.03 -46.85 -29.40
C PHE A 198 -4.02 -46.13 -30.29
N ASN A 199 -3.96 -46.54 -31.56
CA ASN A 199 -3.15 -45.91 -32.62
C ASN A 199 -4.10 -45.47 -33.72
N ASP A 200 -4.13 -44.19 -34.08
CA ASP A 200 -5.00 -43.67 -35.13
C ASP A 200 -6.45 -44.17 -35.01
N TRP A 201 -7.01 -44.08 -33.79
CA TRP A 201 -8.38 -44.49 -33.46
C TRP A 201 -8.64 -46.01 -33.55
N GLN A 202 -7.62 -46.83 -33.83
CA GLN A 202 -7.70 -48.29 -33.81
C GLN A 202 -7.31 -48.84 -32.44
N VAL A 203 -8.14 -49.73 -31.89
CA VAL A 203 -7.92 -50.35 -30.57
C VAL A 203 -7.26 -51.73 -30.71
N SER A 204 -6.28 -52.02 -29.85
CA SER A 204 -5.72 -53.37 -29.68
C SER A 204 -5.44 -53.68 -28.22
N ALA A 205 -5.77 -54.90 -27.79
CA ALA A 205 -5.44 -55.39 -26.45
C ALA A 205 -3.95 -55.71 -26.35
N MET A 206 -3.35 -55.47 -25.19
CA MET A 206 -1.98 -55.80 -24.86
C MET A 206 -1.94 -56.94 -23.85
N GLU A 207 -1.03 -57.91 -24.04
CA GLU A 207 -0.86 -59.04 -23.12
C GLU A 207 0.23 -58.74 -22.09
N LEU A 208 -0.08 -58.96 -20.82
CA LEU A 208 0.86 -58.87 -19.71
C LEU A 208 1.37 -60.28 -19.35
N PRO A 209 2.55 -60.40 -18.72
CA PRO A 209 3.12 -61.69 -18.32
C PRO A 209 2.25 -62.48 -17.33
N ILE A 210 1.34 -61.79 -16.65
CA ILE A 210 0.37 -62.32 -15.68
C ILE A 210 -0.95 -62.80 -16.33
N GLY A 211 -1.10 -62.67 -17.65
CA GLY A 211 -2.28 -63.09 -18.40
C GLY A 211 -3.15 -61.93 -18.90
N ARG A 212 -4.18 -62.27 -19.69
CA ARG A 212 -4.95 -61.31 -20.52
C ARG A 212 -6.16 -60.66 -19.83
N TYR A 213 -6.67 -61.24 -18.74
CA TYR A 213 -7.94 -60.83 -18.11
C TYR A 213 -7.77 -60.21 -16.72
N GLU A 214 -6.58 -59.69 -16.41
CA GLU A 214 -6.37 -59.01 -15.14
C GLU A 214 -6.81 -57.55 -15.20
N ARG A 215 -7.47 -57.09 -14.14
CA ARG A 215 -7.82 -55.70 -13.92
C ARG A 215 -6.54 -54.86 -13.87
N ILE A 216 -6.49 -53.78 -14.65
CA ILE A 216 -5.43 -52.79 -14.57
C ILE A 216 -5.83 -51.68 -13.61
N ASN A 217 -5.09 -51.53 -12.51
CA ASN A 217 -5.42 -50.54 -11.49
C ASN A 217 -5.00 -49.12 -11.91
N TYR A 218 -3.82 -49.00 -12.53
CA TYR A 218 -3.25 -47.72 -12.91
C TYR A 218 -2.24 -47.87 -14.06
N ILE A 219 -2.09 -46.81 -14.85
CA ILE A 219 -1.05 -46.68 -15.86
C ILE A 219 -0.43 -45.29 -15.84
N SER A 220 0.86 -45.20 -16.10
CA SER A 220 1.63 -43.96 -16.23
C SER A 220 2.70 -44.10 -17.32
N ILE A 221 3.35 -43.00 -17.66
CA ILE A 221 4.46 -42.96 -18.62
C ILE A 221 5.73 -42.58 -17.84
N SER A 222 6.78 -43.39 -17.96
CA SER A 222 8.07 -43.11 -17.32
C SER A 222 8.76 -41.89 -17.94
N LEU A 223 9.79 -41.36 -17.28
CA LEU A 223 10.66 -40.33 -17.87
C LEU A 223 11.32 -40.80 -19.18
N ASN A 224 11.55 -42.12 -19.31
CA ASN A 224 12.08 -42.76 -20.52
C ASN A 224 11.00 -43.06 -21.56
N GLN A 225 9.76 -42.57 -21.36
CA GLN A 225 8.63 -42.73 -22.28
C GLN A 225 8.10 -44.16 -22.41
N GLU A 226 8.40 -44.99 -21.41
CA GLU A 226 7.92 -46.37 -21.31
C GLU A 226 6.56 -46.41 -20.61
N LEU A 227 5.70 -47.33 -21.02
CA LEU A 227 4.42 -47.54 -20.36
C LEU A 227 4.63 -48.32 -19.06
N VAL A 228 4.13 -47.78 -17.96
CA VAL A 228 4.16 -48.42 -16.65
C VAL A 228 2.76 -48.83 -16.26
N VAL A 229 2.62 -50.03 -15.72
CA VAL A 229 1.33 -50.67 -15.44
C VAL A 229 1.34 -51.19 -14.01
N ALA A 230 0.41 -50.72 -13.19
CA ALA A 230 0.18 -51.24 -11.84
C ALA A 230 -1.01 -52.21 -11.82
N THR A 231 -0.83 -53.33 -11.16
CA THR A 231 -1.82 -54.41 -11.04
C THR A 231 -1.93 -54.88 -9.58
N ASP A 232 -2.76 -55.91 -9.34
CA ASP A 232 -2.84 -56.59 -8.05
C ASP A 232 -1.63 -57.50 -7.78
N GLN A 233 -0.74 -57.68 -8.77
CA GLN A 233 0.46 -58.52 -8.74
C GLN A 233 1.73 -57.69 -9.02
N GLY A 234 1.76 -56.44 -8.56
CA GLY A 234 2.91 -55.55 -8.67
C GLY A 234 2.89 -54.58 -9.85
N VAL A 235 4.08 -54.21 -10.32
CA VAL A 235 4.29 -53.16 -11.32
C VAL A 235 5.11 -53.67 -12.49
N TRP A 236 4.64 -53.39 -13.70
CA TRP A 236 5.23 -53.84 -14.96
C TRP A 236 5.60 -52.65 -15.84
N VAL A 237 6.78 -52.70 -16.46
CA VAL A 237 7.25 -51.68 -17.40
C VAL A 237 7.35 -52.29 -18.79
N ASN A 238 6.78 -51.63 -19.79
CA ASN A 238 6.86 -52.04 -21.18
C ASN A 238 8.16 -51.52 -21.81
N THR A 239 9.14 -52.41 -21.95
CA THR A 239 10.44 -52.14 -22.58
C THR A 239 10.44 -52.68 -24.02
N GLU A 240 11.54 -52.49 -24.76
CA GLU A 240 11.73 -53.10 -26.09
C GLU A 240 11.68 -54.65 -26.05
N GLU A 241 12.06 -55.25 -24.92
CA GLU A 241 12.04 -56.70 -24.69
C GLU A 241 10.65 -57.21 -24.22
N GLY A 242 9.67 -56.31 -24.11
CA GLY A 242 8.34 -56.58 -23.57
C GLY A 242 8.17 -56.14 -22.11
N PHE A 243 7.13 -56.65 -21.47
CA PHE A 243 6.80 -56.30 -20.08
C PHE A 243 7.74 -56.99 -19.09
N GLN A 244 8.40 -56.18 -18.26
CA GLN A 244 9.27 -56.65 -17.18
C GLN A 244 8.76 -56.12 -15.83
N SER A 245 8.98 -56.89 -14.76
CA SER A 245 8.69 -56.46 -13.39
C SER A 245 9.61 -55.30 -13.01
N LEU A 246 9.03 -54.18 -12.55
CA LEU A 246 9.80 -53.00 -12.15
C LEU A 246 10.74 -53.32 -10.98
N PHE A 247 10.24 -54.10 -10.02
CA PHE A 247 11.00 -54.49 -8.82
C PHE A 247 10.35 -55.69 -8.14
N ALA A 248 11.08 -56.79 -7.99
CA ALA A 248 10.55 -58.07 -7.51
C ALA A 248 9.79 -57.99 -6.16
N PRO A 249 10.23 -57.20 -5.14
CA PRO A 249 9.43 -57.00 -3.92
C PRO A 249 8.03 -56.43 -4.12
N LEU A 250 7.77 -55.71 -5.21
CA LEU A 250 6.44 -55.18 -5.53
C LEU A 250 5.47 -56.25 -6.05
N GLU A 251 5.94 -57.39 -6.53
CA GLU A 251 5.10 -58.49 -7.04
C GLU A 251 4.15 -59.07 -5.98
N LYS A 252 4.44 -58.80 -4.70
CA LYS A 252 3.62 -59.23 -3.55
C LYS A 252 2.66 -58.15 -3.05
N GLU A 253 2.67 -56.97 -3.66
CA GLU A 253 1.91 -55.81 -3.20
C GLU A 253 0.78 -55.50 -4.18
N VAL A 254 -0.39 -55.14 -3.63
CA VAL A 254 -1.52 -54.64 -4.43
C VAL A 254 -1.31 -53.15 -4.67
N VAL A 255 -0.93 -52.79 -5.89
CA VAL A 255 -0.53 -51.42 -6.23
C VAL A 255 -1.72 -50.66 -6.81
N THR A 256 -2.05 -49.53 -6.18
CA THR A 256 -3.18 -48.68 -6.58
C THR A 256 -2.76 -47.55 -7.52
N LEU A 257 -1.50 -47.11 -7.44
CA LEU A 257 -0.91 -46.15 -8.35
C LEU A 257 0.61 -46.31 -8.42
N VAL A 258 1.18 -45.90 -9.54
CA VAL A 258 2.62 -45.80 -9.73
C VAL A 258 2.94 -44.57 -10.56
N GLU A 259 3.84 -43.74 -10.08
CA GLU A 259 4.29 -42.52 -10.75
C GLU A 259 5.80 -42.36 -10.55
N GLN A 260 6.45 -41.64 -11.46
CA GLN A 260 7.87 -41.31 -11.36
C GLN A 260 8.03 -39.81 -11.07
N ASP A 261 8.85 -39.46 -10.08
CA ASP A 261 9.17 -38.05 -9.81
C ASP A 261 10.18 -37.49 -10.82
N ARG A 262 10.38 -36.17 -10.83
CA ARG A 262 11.28 -35.48 -11.76
C ARG A 262 12.75 -35.87 -11.64
N VAL A 263 13.15 -36.50 -10.53
CA VAL A 263 14.53 -36.96 -10.31
C VAL A 263 14.68 -38.47 -10.55
N GLY A 264 13.61 -39.14 -10.99
CA GLY A 264 13.61 -40.53 -11.45
C GLY A 264 13.25 -41.56 -10.38
N ASN A 265 12.88 -41.18 -9.15
CA ASN A 265 12.41 -42.15 -8.15
C ASN A 265 10.99 -42.58 -8.45
N TRP A 266 10.70 -43.83 -8.13
CA TRP A 266 9.36 -44.40 -8.28
C TRP A 266 8.57 -44.23 -6.99
N TRP A 267 7.34 -43.75 -7.11
CA TRP A 267 6.36 -43.62 -6.04
C TRP A 267 5.24 -44.60 -6.27
N VAL A 268 4.98 -45.42 -5.26
CA VAL A 268 4.06 -46.56 -5.33
C VAL A 268 3.01 -46.41 -4.24
N GLY A 269 1.75 -46.21 -4.62
CA GLY A 269 0.64 -46.24 -3.69
C GLY A 269 0.12 -47.66 -3.53
N THR A 270 -0.23 -48.03 -2.29
CA THR A 270 -0.77 -49.34 -1.96
C THR A 270 -2.17 -49.22 -1.36
N VAL A 271 -2.88 -50.36 -1.27
CA VAL A 271 -4.21 -50.39 -0.63
C VAL A 271 -4.11 -50.20 0.89
N ASN A 272 -3.15 -50.84 1.56
CA ASN A 272 -3.13 -50.98 3.02
C ASN A 272 -1.82 -50.53 3.71
N ARG A 273 -0.76 -50.22 2.96
CA ARG A 273 0.55 -49.85 3.53
C ARG A 273 0.94 -48.39 3.28
N GLY A 274 -0.01 -47.59 2.80
CA GLY A 274 0.22 -46.20 2.44
C GLY A 274 1.02 -46.09 1.14
N ILE A 275 2.00 -45.18 1.13
CA ILE A 275 2.85 -44.90 -0.02
C ILE A 275 4.28 -45.40 0.22
N ALA A 276 4.92 -45.87 -0.84
CA ALA A 276 6.32 -46.26 -0.85
C ALA A 276 7.10 -45.47 -1.90
N ARG A 277 8.38 -45.28 -1.63
CA ARG A 277 9.35 -44.73 -2.59
C ARG A 277 10.41 -45.78 -2.86
N LEU A 278 10.63 -46.08 -4.14
CA LEU A 278 11.71 -46.92 -4.62
C LEU A 278 12.83 -46.02 -5.16
N LYS A 279 13.95 -45.97 -4.44
CA LYS A 279 15.17 -45.23 -4.78
C LYS A 279 16.35 -46.18 -4.66
N ASN A 280 17.24 -46.23 -5.65
CA ASN A 280 18.45 -47.07 -5.63
C ASN A 280 18.21 -48.55 -5.25
N GLN A 281 17.16 -49.17 -5.83
CA GLN A 281 16.69 -50.52 -5.49
C GLN A 281 16.29 -50.75 -4.01
N GLN A 282 16.07 -49.68 -3.25
CA GLN A 282 15.52 -49.73 -1.90
C GLN A 282 14.09 -49.23 -1.91
N LEU A 283 13.16 -50.12 -1.54
CA LEU A 283 11.75 -49.80 -1.38
C LEU A 283 11.49 -49.41 0.08
N GLN A 284 11.16 -48.15 0.31
CA GLN A 284 10.92 -47.59 1.63
C GLN A 284 9.44 -47.18 1.76
N PHE A 285 8.75 -47.70 2.77
CA PHE A 285 7.35 -47.38 3.03
C PHE A 285 7.22 -46.24 4.04
N LEU A 286 6.23 -45.38 3.80
CA LEU A 286 5.72 -44.44 4.78
C LEU A 286 4.38 -45.00 5.31
N GLU A 287 4.46 -45.77 6.40
CA GLU A 287 3.33 -46.52 6.94
C GLU A 287 2.45 -45.72 7.92
N PRO A 288 1.15 -46.06 8.06
CA PRO A 288 0.21 -45.47 9.02
C PRO A 288 0.67 -45.47 10.49
N SER A 289 1.45 -46.47 10.88
CA SER A 289 2.01 -46.63 12.24
C SER A 289 2.88 -45.45 12.69
N ARG A 290 3.25 -44.56 11.75
CA ARG A 290 4.02 -43.32 11.98
C ARG A 290 3.15 -42.07 12.09
N GLY A 291 1.90 -42.21 12.54
CA GLY A 291 0.96 -41.10 12.76
C GLY A 291 0.13 -40.71 11.53
N LEU A 292 0.12 -41.53 10.48
CA LEU A 292 -0.67 -41.30 9.28
C LEU A 292 -1.94 -42.17 9.31
N PRO A 293 -3.11 -41.69 8.86
CA PRO A 293 -4.33 -42.50 8.86
C PRO A 293 -4.17 -43.70 7.92
N TYR A 294 -4.69 -44.87 8.31
CA TYR A 294 -4.81 -46.05 7.42
C TYR A 294 -5.67 -45.66 6.22
N SER A 295 -5.04 -45.45 5.07
CA SER A 295 -5.72 -44.84 3.93
C SER A 295 -5.22 -45.41 2.62
N ARG A 296 -6.17 -45.73 1.74
CA ARG A 296 -5.92 -46.15 0.37
C ARG A 296 -5.41 -44.94 -0.40
N VAL A 297 -4.28 -45.09 -1.08
CA VAL A 297 -3.75 -44.02 -1.94
C VAL A 297 -4.54 -43.99 -3.25
N LEU A 298 -5.13 -42.84 -3.57
CA LEU A 298 -6.01 -42.62 -4.72
C LEU A 298 -5.38 -41.77 -5.81
N SER A 299 -4.56 -40.80 -5.44
CA SER A 299 -3.92 -39.87 -6.37
C SER A 299 -2.56 -39.42 -5.87
N TRP A 300 -1.71 -39.03 -6.81
CA TRP A 300 -0.34 -38.56 -6.58
C TRP A 300 -0.05 -37.41 -7.52
N TYR A 301 0.69 -36.41 -7.04
CA TYR A 301 1.16 -35.29 -7.86
C TYR A 301 2.43 -34.69 -7.29
N GLN A 302 3.39 -34.30 -8.15
CA GLN A 302 4.55 -33.52 -7.73
C GLN A 302 4.40 -32.07 -8.20
N ASP A 303 4.42 -31.13 -7.24
CA ASP A 303 4.26 -29.70 -7.53
C ASP A 303 5.50 -29.06 -8.18
N ILE A 304 5.38 -27.80 -8.59
CA ILE A 304 6.48 -27.03 -9.17
C ILE A 304 7.71 -26.89 -8.25
N GLU A 305 7.53 -26.93 -6.94
CA GLU A 305 8.60 -26.83 -5.94
C GLU A 305 9.21 -28.19 -5.58
N GLY A 306 8.68 -29.28 -6.16
CA GLY A 306 9.17 -30.64 -5.96
C GLY A 306 8.50 -31.39 -4.81
N SER A 307 7.55 -30.78 -4.09
CA SER A 307 6.80 -31.48 -3.04
C SER A 307 5.87 -32.51 -3.65
N VAL A 308 5.74 -33.63 -2.96
CA VAL A 308 4.87 -34.74 -3.37
C VAL A 308 3.56 -34.66 -2.60
N TRP A 309 2.46 -34.51 -3.33
CA TRP A 309 1.10 -34.50 -2.84
C TRP A 309 0.46 -35.86 -3.09
N VAL A 310 -0.16 -36.38 -2.04
CA VAL A 310 -0.76 -37.71 -2.02
C VAL A 310 -2.20 -37.59 -1.56
N GLY A 311 -3.12 -37.88 -2.47
CA GLY A 311 -4.54 -37.92 -2.16
C GLY A 311 -4.93 -39.31 -1.70
N THR A 312 -5.63 -39.38 -0.57
CA THR A 312 -6.09 -40.63 0.03
C THR A 312 -7.61 -40.65 0.14
N ASN A 313 -8.18 -41.71 0.71
CA ASN A 313 -9.59 -41.74 1.13
C ASN A 313 -9.84 -41.11 2.52
N ALA A 314 -8.81 -40.57 3.18
CA ALA A 314 -8.89 -39.96 4.52
C ALA A 314 -8.24 -38.57 4.58
N GLY A 315 -8.07 -37.89 3.44
CA GLY A 315 -7.50 -36.55 3.33
C GLY A 315 -6.37 -36.47 2.32
N ILE A 316 -5.69 -35.32 2.33
CA ILE A 316 -4.49 -35.05 1.54
C ILE A 316 -3.27 -35.14 2.46
N MET A 317 -2.19 -35.68 1.94
CA MET A 317 -0.87 -35.64 2.56
C MET A 317 0.11 -34.94 1.64
N ARG A 318 0.98 -34.10 2.19
CA ARG A 318 2.14 -33.54 1.49
C ARG A 318 3.42 -34.06 2.11
N LEU A 319 4.33 -34.51 1.26
CA LEU A 319 5.72 -34.80 1.59
C LEU A 319 6.57 -33.72 0.92
N ARG A 320 7.20 -32.87 1.73
CA ARG A 320 8.05 -31.79 1.22
C ARG A 320 9.42 -31.79 1.85
N ASP A 321 10.34 -31.18 1.14
CA ASP A 321 11.64 -30.84 1.70
C ASP A 321 11.48 -29.68 2.69
N ALA A 322 12.04 -29.85 3.88
CA ALA A 322 12.04 -28.84 4.92
C ALA A 322 13.47 -28.55 5.39
N PRO A 323 13.79 -27.32 5.84
CA PRO A 323 15.11 -27.01 6.35
C PRO A 323 15.60 -28.00 7.40
N PHE A 324 14.72 -28.42 8.32
CA PHE A 324 15.05 -29.36 9.39
C PHE A 324 14.62 -30.79 9.07
N ILE A 325 15.47 -31.75 9.44
CA ILE A 325 15.18 -33.18 9.51
C ILE A 325 15.20 -33.61 10.97
N ASN A 326 14.24 -34.44 11.37
CA ASN A 326 14.20 -34.98 12.73
C ASN A 326 14.70 -36.41 12.78
N ILE A 327 15.48 -36.71 13.82
CA ILE A 327 15.92 -38.05 14.17
C ILE A 327 15.37 -38.37 15.55
N ASN A 328 14.37 -39.25 15.59
CA ASN A 328 13.57 -39.62 16.76
C ASN A 328 13.45 -41.16 16.86
N SER A 329 12.56 -41.66 17.70
CA SER A 329 12.32 -43.10 17.87
C SER A 329 11.93 -43.82 16.58
N ASP A 330 11.26 -43.14 15.66
CA ASP A 330 10.86 -43.71 14.36
C ASP A 330 12.05 -43.96 13.44
N LYS A 331 13.15 -43.26 13.70
CA LYS A 331 14.48 -43.47 13.08
C LYS A 331 15.43 -44.25 13.98
N GLY A 332 14.92 -44.93 15.02
CA GLY A 332 15.68 -45.84 15.87
C GLY A 332 16.36 -45.22 17.10
N LEU A 333 16.05 -43.94 17.42
CA LEU A 333 16.55 -43.30 18.63
C LEU A 333 15.97 -43.98 19.87
N VAL A 334 16.81 -44.20 20.90
CA VAL A 334 16.38 -44.88 22.13
C VAL A 334 15.35 -44.06 22.93
N GLY A 335 15.38 -42.73 22.83
CA GLY A 335 14.38 -41.87 23.43
C GLY A 335 14.35 -40.45 22.86
N ASP A 336 13.15 -39.90 22.71
CA ASP A 336 12.94 -38.63 22.00
C ASP A 336 13.31 -37.39 22.80
N TYR A 337 13.29 -37.46 24.13
CA TYR A 337 13.77 -36.34 24.94
C TYR A 337 15.30 -36.32 24.94
N VAL A 338 15.88 -35.62 23.96
CA VAL A 338 17.33 -35.50 23.76
C VAL A 338 17.88 -34.39 24.63
N ARG A 339 19.01 -34.65 25.28
CA ARG A 339 19.66 -33.70 26.20
C ARG A 339 21.01 -33.24 25.69
N THR A 340 21.73 -34.09 24.97
CA THR A 340 23.08 -33.78 24.51
C THR A 340 23.41 -34.52 23.21
N VAL A 341 24.20 -33.87 22.36
CA VAL A 341 24.64 -34.38 21.05
C VAL A 341 26.13 -34.13 20.88
N LEU A 342 26.91 -35.19 20.64
CA LEU A 342 28.38 -35.11 20.54
C LEU A 342 28.85 -35.77 19.24
N PRO A 343 29.46 -35.03 18.30
CA PRO A 343 30.12 -35.62 17.14
C PRO A 343 31.25 -36.54 17.59
N LEU A 344 31.23 -37.80 17.15
CA LEU A 344 32.32 -38.74 17.34
C LEU A 344 33.35 -38.56 16.22
N ASP A 345 32.88 -38.42 15.00
CA ASP A 345 33.65 -38.18 13.78
C ASP A 345 32.76 -37.50 12.72
N GLU A 346 33.20 -37.45 11.46
CA GLU A 346 32.49 -36.81 10.36
C GLU A 346 31.11 -37.41 10.04
N ARG A 347 30.85 -38.67 10.44
CA ARG A 347 29.63 -39.40 10.08
C ARG A 347 28.78 -39.82 11.27
N ARG A 348 29.41 -39.97 12.45
CA ARG A 348 28.76 -40.52 13.64
C ARG A 348 28.58 -39.47 14.71
N VAL A 349 27.37 -39.42 15.26
CA VAL A 349 27.01 -38.53 16.37
C VAL A 349 26.48 -39.37 17.52
N MET A 350 27.06 -39.21 18.70
CA MET A 350 26.50 -39.80 19.92
C MET A 350 25.41 -38.89 20.48
N VAL A 351 24.29 -39.48 20.86
CA VAL A 351 23.12 -38.78 21.38
C VAL A 351 22.79 -39.30 22.78
N GLY A 352 22.77 -38.38 23.74
CA GLY A 352 22.31 -38.63 25.10
C GLY A 352 20.84 -38.24 25.26
N THR A 353 20.02 -39.21 25.69
CA THR A 353 18.58 -39.05 25.88
C THR A 353 18.19 -39.31 27.33
N SER A 354 16.96 -38.96 27.70
CA SER A 354 16.38 -39.37 28.99
C SER A 354 16.27 -40.89 29.19
N ARG A 355 16.37 -41.68 28.11
CA ARG A 355 16.19 -43.14 28.12
C ARG A 355 17.47 -43.91 27.77
N GLY A 356 18.61 -43.24 27.60
CA GLY A 356 19.89 -43.88 27.27
C GLY A 356 20.66 -43.22 26.13
N LEU A 357 21.63 -43.95 25.59
CA LEU A 357 22.52 -43.50 24.53
C LEU A 357 22.14 -44.09 23.17
N SER A 358 22.29 -43.27 22.13
CA SER A 358 22.18 -43.69 20.73
C SER A 358 23.35 -43.18 19.92
N ILE A 359 23.64 -43.85 18.81
CA ILE A 359 24.54 -43.35 17.76
C ILE A 359 23.67 -43.08 16.54
N ILE A 360 23.82 -41.89 15.99
CA ILE A 360 23.30 -41.51 14.68
C ILE A 360 24.41 -41.73 13.66
N GLU A 361 24.11 -42.45 12.59
CA GLU A 361 24.98 -42.70 11.44
C GLU A 361 24.11 -42.76 10.19
N GLU A 362 24.49 -42.03 9.13
CA GLU A 362 23.74 -41.98 7.86
C GLU A 362 22.25 -41.61 8.03
N GLY A 363 21.94 -40.70 8.95
CA GLY A 363 20.56 -40.22 9.20
C GLY A 363 19.66 -41.17 10.00
N LEU A 364 20.16 -42.36 10.36
CA LEU A 364 19.46 -43.32 11.19
C LEU A 364 20.13 -43.44 12.56
N ALA A 365 19.33 -43.67 13.59
CA ALA A 365 19.78 -43.88 14.94
C ALA A 365 19.69 -45.35 15.33
N HIS A 366 20.62 -45.78 16.18
CA HIS A 366 20.55 -47.08 16.84
C HIS A 366 21.08 -46.97 18.28
N SER A 367 20.78 -47.97 19.12
CA SER A 367 21.30 -48.03 20.49
C SER A 367 22.83 -48.03 20.48
N ALA A 368 23.45 -47.13 21.26
CA ALA A 368 24.91 -47.12 21.47
C ALA A 368 25.39 -48.21 22.45
N LEU A 369 24.45 -48.95 23.04
CA LEU A 369 24.69 -49.99 24.03
C LEU A 369 24.40 -51.37 23.44
N MET A 370 25.23 -52.34 23.78
CA MET A 370 25.01 -53.75 23.40
C MET A 370 23.72 -54.30 24.03
N PRO A 371 23.04 -55.29 23.39
CA PRO A 371 21.71 -55.76 23.80
C PRO A 371 21.59 -56.33 25.22
N GLN A 372 22.69 -56.68 25.88
CA GLN A 372 22.70 -57.32 27.21
C GLN A 372 22.88 -56.36 28.39
N VAL A 373 22.82 -55.05 28.16
CA VAL A 373 22.95 -54.04 29.22
C VAL A 373 21.58 -53.81 29.90
N GLY A 374 21.55 -53.85 31.24
CA GLY A 374 20.36 -53.61 32.07
C GLY A 374 19.80 -52.18 31.99
N ALA A 375 19.28 -51.64 33.10
CA ALA A 375 18.60 -50.34 33.11
C ALA A 375 19.46 -49.20 32.50
N ARG A 376 18.93 -48.59 31.42
CA ARG A 376 19.57 -47.51 30.65
C ARG A 376 19.53 -46.20 31.45
N PRO A 377 20.68 -45.56 31.73
CA PRO A 377 20.69 -44.31 32.50
C PRO A 377 20.17 -43.12 31.68
N SER A 378 19.57 -42.13 32.35
CA SER A 378 19.28 -40.83 31.75
C SER A 378 20.58 -40.04 31.59
N ILE A 379 20.88 -39.61 30.37
CA ILE A 379 22.15 -38.97 30.00
C ILE A 379 21.99 -37.45 30.05
N LEU A 380 22.97 -36.76 30.63
CA LEU A 380 22.97 -35.30 30.76
C LEU A 380 24.11 -34.62 30.01
N SER A 381 25.27 -35.25 29.91
CA SER A 381 26.43 -34.63 29.26
C SER A 381 27.32 -35.67 28.59
N LEU A 382 28.04 -35.22 27.56
CA LEU A 382 28.96 -36.03 26.79
C LEU A 382 30.23 -35.22 26.52
N ALA A 383 31.39 -35.84 26.69
CA ALA A 383 32.67 -35.24 26.29
C ALA A 383 33.60 -36.33 25.75
N LYS A 384 34.35 -36.01 24.70
CA LYS A 384 35.42 -36.90 24.23
C LYS A 384 36.49 -37.02 25.30
N VAL A 385 37.06 -38.22 25.44
CA VAL A 385 38.21 -38.43 26.33
C VAL A 385 39.42 -37.62 25.85
N ASP A 386 39.67 -37.65 24.54
CA ASP A 386 40.63 -36.82 23.82
C ASP A 386 40.12 -36.59 22.39
N GLN A 387 40.72 -35.64 21.66
CA GLN A 387 40.23 -35.25 20.33
C GLN A 387 40.27 -36.38 19.28
N GLN A 388 41.18 -37.35 19.44
CA GLN A 388 41.37 -38.46 18.50
C GLN A 388 40.63 -39.74 18.90
N SER A 389 40.19 -39.83 20.15
CA SER A 389 39.56 -41.01 20.73
C SER A 389 38.08 -41.08 20.41
N THR A 390 37.62 -42.31 20.23
CA THR A 390 36.19 -42.65 20.12
C THR A 390 35.56 -42.90 21.49
N ASN A 391 36.35 -42.94 22.58
CA ASN A 391 35.83 -43.12 23.93
C ASN A 391 35.21 -41.80 24.41
N VAL A 392 34.10 -41.92 25.15
CA VAL A 392 33.29 -40.78 25.58
C VAL A 392 33.05 -40.84 27.08
N TRP A 393 33.32 -39.74 27.77
CA TRP A 393 32.83 -39.49 29.12
C TRP A 393 31.34 -39.19 29.07
N VAL A 394 30.57 -39.89 29.91
CA VAL A 394 29.11 -39.84 29.93
C VAL A 394 28.64 -39.41 31.31
N GLY A 395 28.09 -38.21 31.41
CA GLY A 395 27.44 -37.72 32.62
C GLY A 395 25.98 -38.15 32.65
N THR A 396 25.52 -38.60 33.81
CA THR A 396 24.17 -39.13 34.00
C THR A 396 23.42 -38.42 35.10
N VAL A 397 22.10 -38.63 35.20
CA VAL A 397 21.30 -38.06 36.28
C VAL A 397 21.54 -38.78 37.62
N GLN A 398 21.64 -40.12 37.62
CA GLN A 398 21.67 -40.91 38.86
C GLN A 398 22.93 -41.75 39.08
N LYS A 399 23.77 -41.96 38.07
CA LYS A 399 24.93 -42.88 38.15
C LYS A 399 26.28 -42.16 38.13
N GLY A 400 26.28 -40.84 38.27
CA GLY A 400 27.49 -40.04 38.21
C GLY A 400 28.11 -40.03 36.80
N LEU A 401 29.43 -40.10 36.77
CA LEU A 401 30.28 -40.14 35.59
C LEU A 401 30.54 -41.60 35.18
N LEU A 402 30.27 -41.91 33.91
CA LEU A 402 30.56 -43.19 33.28
C LEU A 402 31.55 -42.98 32.12
N LEU A 403 32.23 -44.05 31.72
CA LEU A 403 33.04 -44.12 30.51
C LEU A 403 32.35 -45.05 29.51
N TRP A 404 32.03 -44.51 28.33
CA TRP A 404 31.61 -45.32 27.19
C TRP A 404 32.81 -45.76 26.38
N GLN A 405 32.95 -47.07 26.21
CA GLN A 405 34.00 -47.71 25.43
C GLN A 405 33.46 -49.00 24.80
N ASN A 406 33.58 -49.13 23.48
CA ASN A 406 33.19 -50.33 22.72
C ASN A 406 31.76 -50.81 23.02
N GLY A 407 30.79 -49.89 23.05
CA GLY A 407 29.38 -50.21 23.27
C GLY A 407 28.99 -50.56 24.73
N GLN A 408 29.92 -50.38 25.68
CA GLN A 408 29.71 -50.63 27.10
C GLN A 408 29.88 -49.35 27.92
N LEU A 409 29.12 -49.25 29.02
CA LEU A 409 29.27 -48.19 30.02
C LEU A 409 29.97 -48.76 31.26
N ARG A 410 31.07 -48.12 31.67
CA ARG A 410 31.81 -48.44 32.89
C ARG A 410 31.66 -47.31 33.91
N PRO A 411 31.30 -47.59 35.18
CA PRO A 411 31.32 -46.58 36.23
C PRO A 411 32.71 -46.01 36.47
N VAL A 412 32.79 -44.68 36.66
CA VAL A 412 34.07 -43.96 36.88
C VAL A 412 34.00 -43.23 38.21
N LEU A 413 33.04 -42.32 38.37
CA LEU A 413 32.82 -41.59 39.61
C LEU A 413 31.33 -41.46 39.94
N ASP A 414 30.99 -41.50 41.22
CA ASP A 414 29.67 -41.29 41.82
C ASP A 414 29.79 -40.57 43.17
N GLU A 415 28.68 -40.40 43.89
CA GLU A 415 28.68 -39.79 45.23
C GLU A 415 29.49 -40.57 46.28
N ASN A 416 29.64 -41.88 46.10
CA ASN A 416 30.35 -42.73 47.06
C ASN A 416 31.87 -42.65 46.91
N ASN A 417 32.37 -42.20 45.76
CA ASN A 417 33.80 -42.23 45.44
C ASN A 417 34.39 -40.89 44.97
N GLY A 418 33.67 -39.77 45.14
CA GLY A 418 34.27 -38.43 45.09
C GLY A 418 33.48 -37.34 44.38
N LEU A 419 32.30 -37.61 43.81
CA LEU A 419 31.42 -36.55 43.32
C LEU A 419 30.59 -35.95 44.45
N PRO A 420 30.38 -34.62 44.49
CA PRO A 420 29.46 -33.99 45.43
C PRO A 420 27.97 -34.19 45.05
N SER A 421 27.69 -34.63 43.82
CA SER A 421 26.39 -35.10 43.35
C SER A 421 26.54 -36.02 42.14
N SER A 422 25.64 -37.00 42.02
CA SER A 422 25.57 -37.94 40.90
C SER A 422 24.99 -37.32 39.62
N GLU A 423 24.41 -36.12 39.69
CA GLU A 423 23.85 -35.40 38.54
C GLU A 423 24.96 -34.65 37.78
N VAL A 424 25.58 -35.30 36.81
CA VAL A 424 26.72 -34.75 36.04
C VAL A 424 26.24 -34.04 34.77
N ARG A 425 26.32 -32.70 34.75
CA ARG A 425 25.71 -31.83 33.73
C ARG A 425 26.65 -31.29 32.67
N ALA A 426 27.94 -31.22 32.97
CA ALA A 426 28.94 -30.74 32.05
C ALA A 426 30.27 -31.46 32.30
N ILE A 427 30.99 -31.74 31.22
CA ILE A 427 32.28 -32.42 31.26
C ILE A 427 33.20 -31.75 30.27
N VAL A 428 34.42 -31.44 30.66
CA VAL A 428 35.47 -30.92 29.78
C VAL A 428 36.81 -31.53 30.17
N THR A 429 37.64 -31.85 29.18
CA THR A 429 39.03 -32.24 29.40
C THR A 429 39.93 -31.08 28.97
N ASP A 430 40.84 -30.65 29.82
CA ASP A 430 41.82 -29.60 29.47
C ASP A 430 43.06 -30.16 28.74
N SER A 431 43.92 -29.28 28.26
CA SER A 431 45.14 -29.64 27.51
C SER A 431 46.19 -30.39 28.35
N GLN A 432 46.00 -30.48 29.67
CA GLN A 432 46.85 -31.23 30.59
C GLN A 432 46.20 -32.56 31.01
N ASP A 433 45.17 -33.00 30.28
CA ASP A 433 44.36 -34.19 30.55
C ASP A 433 43.65 -34.16 31.92
N ASN A 434 43.47 -32.97 32.52
CA ASN A 434 42.59 -32.87 33.68
C ASN A 434 41.14 -32.94 33.22
N LEU A 435 40.36 -33.77 33.92
CA LEU A 435 38.92 -33.90 33.70
C LEU A 435 38.17 -32.98 34.66
N TRP A 436 37.41 -32.06 34.10
CA TRP A 436 36.55 -31.14 34.83
C TRP A 436 35.09 -31.59 34.72
N ILE A 437 34.43 -31.72 35.87
CA ILE A 437 33.12 -32.33 36.00
C ILE A 437 32.21 -31.33 36.72
N GLY A 438 31.23 -30.80 36.01
CA GLY A 438 30.19 -29.94 36.56
C GLY A 438 29.01 -30.78 37.05
N THR A 439 28.64 -30.60 38.31
CA THR A 439 27.53 -31.31 38.94
C THR A 439 26.44 -30.33 39.38
N SER A 440 25.31 -30.82 39.90
CA SER A 440 24.31 -29.96 40.55
C SER A 440 24.77 -29.40 41.92
N ASN A 441 25.96 -29.80 42.39
CA ASN A 441 26.51 -29.40 43.70
C ASN A 441 28.02 -29.05 43.63
N GLY A 442 28.42 -28.31 42.60
CA GLY A 442 29.78 -27.80 42.41
C GLY A 442 30.55 -28.49 41.28
N ILE A 443 31.85 -28.17 41.19
CA ILE A 443 32.78 -28.66 40.17
C ILE A 443 33.79 -29.62 40.80
N VAL A 444 34.12 -30.70 40.11
CA VAL A 444 35.22 -31.60 40.47
C VAL A 444 36.28 -31.57 39.39
N LYS A 445 37.53 -31.29 39.78
CA LYS A 445 38.72 -31.49 38.96
C LYS A 445 39.32 -32.86 39.29
N ARG A 446 39.54 -33.70 38.29
CA ARG A 446 40.29 -34.96 38.40
C ARG A 446 41.56 -34.88 37.56
N THR A 447 42.73 -34.98 38.21
CA THR A 447 44.01 -35.01 37.49
C THR A 447 44.23 -36.36 36.80
N PRO A 448 45.19 -36.47 35.85
CA PRO A 448 45.55 -37.76 35.24
C PRO A 448 46.00 -38.81 36.27
N GLN A 449 46.58 -38.38 37.39
CA GLN A 449 46.99 -39.26 38.51
C GLN A 449 45.80 -39.68 39.41
N GLY A 450 44.58 -39.22 39.10
CA GLY A 450 43.37 -39.56 39.84
C GLY A 450 43.10 -38.70 41.07
N VAL A 451 43.84 -37.61 41.27
CA VAL A 451 43.60 -36.69 42.40
C VAL A 451 42.34 -35.89 42.14
N LEU A 452 41.40 -35.89 43.10
CA LEU A 452 40.15 -35.16 43.04
C LEU A 452 40.23 -33.87 43.85
N THR A 453 39.74 -32.76 43.29
CA THR A 453 39.59 -31.48 43.97
C THR A 453 38.20 -30.91 43.69
N THR A 454 37.44 -30.59 44.74
CA THR A 454 36.06 -30.11 44.64
C THR A 454 35.97 -28.63 44.95
N TYR A 455 35.30 -27.88 44.08
CA TYR A 455 35.01 -26.45 44.22
C TYR A 455 33.51 -26.23 44.31
N ASN A 456 33.07 -25.53 45.35
CA ASN A 456 31.71 -25.11 45.59
C ASN A 456 31.70 -23.69 46.18
N LYS A 457 30.51 -23.11 46.36
CA LYS A 457 30.29 -21.76 46.88
C LYS A 457 30.80 -21.57 48.31
N ASN A 458 30.89 -22.66 49.08
CA ASN A 458 31.34 -22.61 50.46
C ASN A 458 32.87 -22.59 50.60
N ASN A 459 33.59 -23.17 49.63
CA ASN A 459 35.05 -23.29 49.69
C ASN A 459 35.79 -22.47 48.62
N SER A 460 35.06 -21.78 47.74
CA SER A 460 35.64 -21.03 46.64
C SER A 460 34.75 -19.85 46.21
N PRO A 461 35.26 -18.87 45.44
CA PRO A 461 34.49 -17.76 44.87
C PRO A 461 33.49 -18.14 43.76
N LEU A 462 33.05 -19.40 43.72
CA LEU A 462 32.09 -19.88 42.75
C LEU A 462 30.72 -19.20 42.99
N PRO A 463 30.08 -18.61 41.96
CA PRO A 463 28.80 -17.90 42.12
C PRO A 463 27.65 -18.79 42.64
N ASP A 464 27.57 -20.02 42.14
CA ASP A 464 26.54 -21.00 42.49
C ASP A 464 27.02 -22.44 42.26
N ASP A 465 26.45 -23.38 43.01
CA ASP A 465 26.83 -24.79 42.96
C ASP A 465 26.16 -25.55 41.80
N TYR A 466 25.06 -25.05 41.25
CA TYR A 466 24.35 -25.74 40.18
C TYR A 466 25.01 -25.47 38.83
N ILE A 467 25.94 -26.34 38.42
CA ILE A 467 26.71 -26.17 37.19
C ILE A 467 25.89 -26.59 35.98
N MET A 468 25.86 -25.72 34.97
CA MET A 468 25.07 -25.92 33.74
C MET A 468 25.95 -26.10 32.52
N ALA A 469 27.10 -25.42 32.47
CA ALA A 469 28.03 -25.49 31.35
C ALA A 469 29.47 -25.32 31.80
N LEU A 470 30.38 -26.03 31.12
CA LEU A 470 31.82 -25.88 31.21
C LEU A 470 32.39 -25.71 29.80
N ALA A 471 33.39 -24.85 29.65
CA ALA A 471 34.08 -24.66 28.37
C ALA A 471 35.49 -24.11 28.61
N LEU A 472 36.40 -24.35 27.67
CA LEU A 472 37.74 -23.78 27.68
C LEU A 472 37.81 -22.66 26.64
N ASP A 473 38.34 -21.50 27.00
CA ASP A 473 38.61 -20.44 26.03
C ASP A 473 39.89 -20.71 25.21
N SER A 474 40.23 -19.79 24.30
CA SER A 474 41.41 -19.89 23.44
C SER A 474 42.75 -19.86 24.19
N GLU A 475 42.76 -19.41 25.45
CA GLU A 475 43.94 -19.41 26.32
C GLU A 475 43.99 -20.66 27.21
N GLY A 476 42.96 -21.51 27.18
CA GLY A 476 42.84 -22.71 27.99
C GLY A 476 42.27 -22.46 29.39
N LYS A 477 41.71 -21.28 29.67
CA LYS A 477 41.03 -21.01 30.94
C LYS A 477 39.67 -21.70 30.96
N LEU A 478 39.35 -22.33 32.09
CA LEU A 478 38.05 -22.96 32.30
C LEU A 478 37.01 -21.92 32.68
N TRP A 479 35.99 -21.80 31.85
CA TRP A 479 34.77 -21.04 32.09
C TRP A 479 33.67 -21.94 32.64
N VAL A 480 32.93 -21.40 33.60
CA VAL A 480 31.92 -22.11 34.39
C VAL A 480 30.63 -21.31 34.40
N GLY A 481 29.60 -21.84 33.75
CA GLY A 481 28.25 -21.32 33.78
C GLY A 481 27.42 -22.05 34.82
N SER A 482 26.77 -21.31 35.71
CA SER A 482 25.92 -21.87 36.77
C SER A 482 24.48 -21.32 36.69
N ALA A 483 23.61 -21.77 37.59
CA ALA A 483 22.25 -21.23 37.71
C ALA A 483 22.23 -19.76 38.16
N VAL A 484 23.28 -19.29 38.84
CA VAL A 484 23.40 -17.91 39.30
C VAL A 484 24.82 -17.40 39.06
N GLY A 485 25.09 -16.94 37.84
CA GLY A 485 26.29 -16.25 37.43
C GLY A 485 27.27 -17.11 36.60
N VAL A 486 28.45 -16.54 36.39
CA VAL A 486 29.54 -17.16 35.65
C VAL A 486 30.86 -16.85 36.33
N ALA A 487 31.80 -17.79 36.24
CA ALA A 487 33.17 -17.60 36.69
C ALA A 487 34.15 -18.27 35.73
N TYR A 488 35.42 -17.88 35.82
CA TYR A 488 36.51 -18.59 35.13
C TYR A 488 37.69 -18.84 36.06
N PHE A 489 38.55 -19.80 35.71
CA PHE A 489 39.82 -20.03 36.39
C PHE A 489 40.90 -19.15 35.77
N ASP A 490 41.54 -18.30 36.57
CA ASP A 490 42.69 -17.50 36.12
C ASP A 490 43.96 -18.35 35.96
N ASP A 491 45.04 -17.75 35.45
CA ASP A 491 46.32 -18.43 35.19
C ASP A 491 46.98 -18.99 36.48
N GLN A 492 46.54 -18.52 37.65
CA GLN A 492 46.99 -19.01 38.96
C GLN A 492 46.10 -20.16 39.48
N GLY A 493 45.10 -20.56 38.71
CA GLY A 493 44.11 -21.57 39.09
C GLY A 493 43.06 -21.08 40.08
N LYS A 494 42.89 -19.75 40.24
CA LYS A 494 41.90 -19.17 41.14
C LYS A 494 40.60 -18.84 40.39
N ILE A 495 39.46 -19.17 41.01
CA ILE A 495 38.13 -18.85 40.47
C ILE A 495 37.87 -17.34 40.58
N ARG A 496 37.48 -16.74 39.45
CA ARG A 496 37.12 -15.32 39.29
C ARG A 496 35.67 -15.22 38.82
N PRO A 497 34.75 -14.72 39.67
CA PRO A 497 33.37 -14.46 39.24
C PRO A 497 33.33 -13.25 38.31
N VAL A 498 32.41 -13.29 37.35
CA VAL A 498 32.13 -12.18 36.43
C VAL A 498 30.80 -11.55 36.83
N ASP A 499 30.81 -10.23 37.00
CA ASP A 499 29.64 -9.47 37.43
C ASP A 499 28.70 -9.16 36.26
N LEU A 500 27.59 -9.90 36.18
CA LEU A 500 26.54 -9.72 35.17
C LEU A 500 25.41 -8.76 35.61
N THR A 501 25.53 -8.08 36.76
CA THR A 501 24.43 -7.23 37.29
C THR A 501 24.03 -6.11 36.34
N LYS A 502 24.96 -5.61 35.53
CA LYS A 502 24.71 -4.55 34.53
C LYS A 502 24.10 -5.07 33.22
N GLN A 503 24.12 -6.38 32.99
CA GLN A 503 23.59 -7.03 31.79
C GLN A 503 22.19 -7.57 32.11
N GLU A 504 21.28 -6.65 32.46
CA GLU A 504 19.90 -6.94 32.85
C GLU A 504 19.75 -7.97 33.98
N GLN A 505 20.77 -8.07 34.86
CA GLN A 505 20.81 -9.04 35.96
C GLN A 505 20.67 -10.49 35.47
N ALA A 506 21.32 -10.82 34.34
CA ALA A 506 21.41 -12.20 33.85
C ALA A 506 21.94 -13.14 34.95
N GLN A 507 21.31 -14.31 35.12
CA GLN A 507 21.66 -15.26 36.17
C GLN A 507 22.05 -16.61 35.59
N TYR A 508 21.21 -17.21 34.77
CA TYR A 508 21.44 -18.56 34.28
C TYR A 508 22.37 -18.48 33.07
N VAL A 509 23.48 -19.21 33.11
CA VAL A 509 24.41 -19.32 31.97
C VAL A 509 24.35 -20.75 31.43
N PHE A 510 23.62 -20.93 30.33
CA PHE A 510 23.26 -22.25 29.79
C PHE A 510 24.34 -22.87 28.92
N GLY A 511 25.15 -22.05 28.26
CA GLY A 511 26.11 -22.49 27.25
C GLY A 511 27.13 -21.42 26.91
N PHE A 512 28.22 -21.86 26.29
CA PHE A 512 29.30 -21.00 25.84
C PHE A 512 29.60 -21.22 24.36
N TYR A 513 30.03 -20.16 23.70
CA TYR A 513 30.68 -20.19 22.40
C TYR A 513 31.98 -19.37 22.48
N MET A 514 33.10 -20.02 22.12
CA MET A 514 34.45 -19.52 22.36
C MET A 514 35.11 -19.09 21.04
N GLU A 515 35.66 -17.88 21.02
CA GLU A 515 36.52 -17.35 19.96
C GLU A 515 37.82 -16.78 20.56
N SER A 516 38.74 -16.35 19.70
CA SER A 516 40.08 -15.90 20.09
C SER A 516 40.11 -14.70 21.04
N ASP A 517 39.16 -13.77 20.95
CA ASP A 517 39.06 -12.58 21.82
C ASP A 517 37.69 -12.47 22.52
N TYR A 518 36.77 -13.40 22.26
CA TYR A 518 35.39 -13.32 22.73
C TYR A 518 34.94 -14.61 23.39
N VAL A 519 34.31 -14.46 24.55
CA VAL A 519 33.52 -15.50 25.20
C VAL A 519 32.06 -15.09 25.13
N TRP A 520 31.30 -15.80 24.31
CA TRP A 520 29.86 -15.62 24.21
C TRP A 520 29.14 -16.58 25.15
N MET A 521 28.15 -16.06 25.86
CA MET A 521 27.38 -16.75 26.88
C MET A 521 25.90 -16.66 26.56
N THR A 522 25.24 -17.81 26.37
CA THR A 522 23.79 -17.87 26.27
C THR A 522 23.16 -17.87 27.66
N THR A 523 22.23 -16.95 27.89
CA THR A 523 21.68 -16.70 29.23
C THR A 523 20.15 -16.71 29.27
N ASP A 524 19.57 -16.48 30.45
CA ASP A 524 18.13 -16.21 30.62
C ASP A 524 17.70 -14.79 30.25
N ARG A 525 18.65 -13.92 29.87
CA ARG A 525 18.47 -12.49 29.53
C ARG A 525 19.13 -12.07 28.22
N GLY A 526 19.32 -12.99 27.28
CA GLY A 526 19.94 -12.77 25.98
C GLY A 526 21.31 -13.43 25.86
N ILE A 527 22.16 -12.89 24.99
CA ILE A 527 23.53 -13.36 24.78
C ILE A 527 24.50 -12.32 25.30
N VAL A 528 25.30 -12.69 26.31
CA VAL A 528 26.32 -11.82 26.88
C VAL A 528 27.67 -12.12 26.20
N ARG A 529 28.37 -11.08 25.77
CA ARG A 529 29.75 -11.17 25.25
C ARG A 529 30.71 -10.65 26.31
N TYR A 530 31.74 -11.42 26.60
CA TYR A 530 32.92 -11.00 27.36
C TYR A 530 34.10 -10.87 26.40
N ARG A 531 34.73 -9.70 26.34
CA ARG A 531 35.94 -9.46 25.54
C ARG A 531 37.19 -9.73 26.39
N LEU A 532 38.04 -10.66 25.94
CA LEU A 532 39.21 -11.11 26.68
C LEU A 532 40.29 -10.03 26.79
N SER A 533 40.46 -9.21 25.77
CA SER A 533 41.49 -8.16 25.71
C SER A 533 41.33 -7.03 26.74
N ASP A 534 40.10 -6.65 27.09
CA ASP A 534 39.82 -5.52 28.01
C ASP A 534 38.86 -5.86 29.16
N ASN A 535 38.38 -7.11 29.24
CA ASN A 535 37.40 -7.59 30.21
C ASN A 535 36.04 -6.86 30.16
N SER A 536 35.68 -6.28 29.00
CA SER A 536 34.40 -5.60 28.82
C SER A 536 33.25 -6.59 28.56
N LEU A 537 32.06 -6.19 29.00
CA LEU A 537 30.82 -6.95 28.85
C LEU A 537 29.80 -6.17 28.02
N SER A 538 29.17 -6.86 27.06
CA SER A 538 28.08 -6.34 26.25
C SER A 538 26.94 -7.35 26.13
N LEU A 539 25.71 -6.87 25.94
CA LEU A 539 24.51 -7.71 25.84
C LEU A 539 23.85 -7.56 24.47
N VAL A 540 23.54 -8.69 23.84
CA VAL A 540 22.65 -8.79 22.68
C VAL A 540 21.35 -9.41 23.16
N GLY A 541 20.27 -8.62 23.19
CA GLY A 541 18.99 -9.01 23.79
C GLY A 541 17.80 -8.29 23.15
N ARG A 542 16.69 -8.15 23.90
CA ARG A 542 15.48 -7.49 23.40
C ARG A 542 15.69 -6.06 22.94
N ALA A 543 16.62 -5.33 23.56
CA ALA A 543 16.97 -3.98 23.16
C ALA A 543 17.50 -3.89 21.72
N ALA A 544 18.04 -5.00 21.18
CA ALA A 544 18.49 -5.12 19.80
C ALA A 544 17.41 -5.66 18.84
N GLY A 545 16.21 -5.99 19.35
CA GLY A 545 15.09 -6.51 18.55
C GLY A 545 14.78 -7.99 18.75
N LEU A 546 15.57 -8.75 19.52
CA LEU A 546 15.28 -10.17 19.77
C LEU A 546 13.91 -10.34 20.47
N PRO A 547 13.07 -11.32 20.06
CA PRO A 547 11.71 -11.44 20.57
C PRO A 547 11.61 -12.18 21.91
N ILE A 548 12.69 -12.86 22.32
CA ILE A 548 12.77 -13.63 23.56
C ILE A 548 14.10 -13.41 24.27
N ASP A 549 14.15 -13.75 25.55
CA ASP A 549 15.34 -13.58 26.40
C ASP A 549 16.17 -14.86 26.50
N LYS A 550 15.54 -16.03 26.50
CA LYS A 550 16.19 -17.27 26.93
C LYS A 550 16.74 -18.05 25.75
N PHE A 551 18.07 -18.18 25.71
CA PHE A 551 18.78 -18.99 24.72
C PHE A 551 19.65 -20.03 25.44
N PHE A 552 19.80 -21.19 24.82
CA PHE A 552 20.44 -22.35 25.45
C PHE A 552 21.85 -22.60 24.95
N GLN A 553 22.05 -22.64 23.63
CA GLN A 553 23.36 -22.88 23.02
C GLN A 553 23.51 -22.02 21.77
N MET A 554 24.75 -21.61 21.52
CA MET A 554 25.16 -20.83 20.35
C MET A 554 26.13 -21.65 19.49
N LEU A 555 25.91 -21.64 18.18
CA LEU A 555 26.83 -22.17 17.17
C LEU A 555 27.09 -21.11 16.11
N ARG A 556 28.20 -21.21 15.40
CA ARG A 556 28.50 -20.41 14.22
C ARG A 556 28.71 -21.33 13.04
N ASP A 557 28.07 -21.04 11.91
CA ASP A 557 28.29 -21.78 10.68
C ASP A 557 29.49 -21.22 9.87
N SER A 558 29.87 -21.91 8.81
CA SER A 558 30.96 -21.50 7.92
C SER A 558 30.63 -20.26 7.06
N GLU A 559 29.37 -19.83 7.03
CA GLU A 559 28.88 -18.72 6.21
C GLU A 559 28.78 -17.41 6.99
N GLY A 560 29.17 -17.42 8.28
CA GLY A 560 29.14 -16.23 9.11
C GLY A 560 27.79 -15.97 9.78
N HIS A 561 26.92 -16.96 9.89
CA HIS A 561 25.70 -16.88 10.70
C HIS A 561 25.88 -17.54 12.06
N VAL A 562 25.15 -17.01 13.03
CA VAL A 562 25.01 -17.56 14.37
C VAL A 562 23.69 -18.27 14.47
N TRP A 563 23.69 -19.44 15.11
CA TRP A 563 22.51 -20.25 15.38
C TRP A 563 22.32 -20.39 16.89
N LEU A 564 21.15 -19.99 17.38
CA LEU A 564 20.78 -20.01 18.79
C LEU A 564 19.61 -20.96 19.03
N SER A 565 19.75 -21.88 19.97
CA SER A 565 18.64 -22.73 20.40
C SER A 565 17.84 -22.11 21.54
N SER A 566 16.52 -22.36 21.57
CA SER A 566 15.62 -21.83 22.61
C SER A 566 14.43 -22.77 22.88
N ASN A 567 13.61 -22.42 23.87
CA ASN A 567 12.35 -23.11 24.12
C ASN A 567 11.24 -22.79 23.08
N ARG A 568 11.53 -21.89 22.13
CA ARG A 568 10.61 -21.46 21.07
C ARG A 568 11.29 -21.55 19.71
N GLY A 569 12.09 -22.58 19.48
CA GLY A 569 12.70 -22.86 18.18
C GLY A 569 14.17 -22.49 18.10
N ILE A 570 14.68 -22.49 16.88
CA ILE A 570 16.06 -22.12 16.54
C ILE A 570 16.06 -20.75 15.88
N TRP A 571 17.07 -19.94 16.17
CA TRP A 571 17.20 -18.58 15.66
C TRP A 571 18.51 -18.44 14.90
N LYS A 572 18.47 -17.91 13.68
CA LYS A 572 19.67 -17.65 12.88
C LYS A 572 19.85 -16.14 12.70
N LEU A 573 21.08 -15.67 12.90
CA LEU A 573 21.43 -14.25 12.90
C LEU A 573 22.72 -14.02 12.13
N ASN A 574 22.91 -12.82 11.58
CA ASN A 574 24.18 -12.45 10.98
C ASN A 574 25.21 -12.13 12.09
N TYR A 575 26.40 -12.74 12.03
CA TYR A 575 27.41 -12.58 13.09
C TYR A 575 27.97 -11.16 13.16
N ASP A 576 28.25 -10.53 12.01
CA ASP A 576 28.81 -9.18 11.97
C ASP A 576 27.81 -8.14 12.50
N GLN A 577 26.52 -8.31 12.21
CA GLN A 577 25.46 -7.49 12.82
C GLN A 577 25.40 -7.71 14.34
N MET A 578 25.49 -8.95 14.80
CA MET A 578 25.50 -9.28 16.23
C MET A 578 26.70 -8.64 16.95
N LEU A 579 27.89 -8.64 16.32
CA LEU A 579 29.06 -7.91 16.80
C LEU A 579 28.82 -6.40 16.84
N ALA A 580 28.27 -5.82 15.76
CA ALA A 580 27.98 -4.39 15.69
C ALA A 580 26.99 -3.93 16.78
N VAL A 581 25.99 -4.75 17.11
CA VAL A 581 25.09 -4.52 18.25
C VAL A 581 25.84 -4.58 19.57
N ALA A 582 26.67 -5.62 19.76
CA ALA A 582 27.45 -5.78 20.98
C ALA A 582 28.47 -4.64 21.19
N ASP A 583 28.99 -4.05 20.11
CA ASP A 583 29.86 -2.88 20.12
C ASP A 583 29.11 -1.53 20.18
N GLY A 584 27.76 -1.56 20.17
CA GLY A 584 26.92 -0.34 20.23
C GLY A 584 26.87 0.45 18.92
N MET A 585 27.32 -0.13 17.81
CA MET A 585 27.30 0.48 16.46
C MET A 585 25.93 0.32 15.76
N SER A 586 25.13 -0.68 16.17
CA SER A 586 23.75 -0.88 15.70
C SER A 586 22.81 -1.08 16.88
N THR A 587 21.55 -0.67 16.71
CA THR A 587 20.47 -0.93 17.67
C THR A 587 19.44 -1.94 17.17
N GLN A 588 19.60 -2.45 15.96
CA GLN A 588 18.68 -3.41 15.35
C GLN A 588 19.44 -4.61 14.81
N LEU A 589 18.83 -5.77 15.01
CA LEU A 589 19.31 -7.08 14.58
C LEU A 589 18.21 -7.75 13.78
N GLU A 590 18.54 -8.18 12.57
CA GLU A 590 17.68 -9.06 11.81
C GLU A 590 17.90 -10.51 12.24
N PHE A 591 16.82 -11.28 12.32
CA PHE A 591 16.87 -12.67 12.71
C PHE A 591 15.87 -13.49 11.91
N GLU A 592 16.22 -14.75 11.75
CA GLU A 592 15.40 -15.80 11.17
C GLU A 592 14.98 -16.74 12.30
N HIS A 593 13.72 -17.13 12.33
CA HIS A 593 13.15 -18.01 13.36
C HIS A 593 12.71 -19.32 12.72
N PHE A 594 13.06 -20.45 13.34
CA PHE A 594 12.71 -21.78 12.87
C PHE A 594 11.94 -22.55 13.93
N ASP A 595 10.81 -23.14 13.53
CA ASP A 595 9.92 -23.91 14.40
C ASP A 595 9.38 -25.17 13.71
N GLU A 596 8.27 -25.71 14.23
CA GLU A 596 7.60 -26.87 13.65
C GLU A 596 7.22 -26.70 12.17
N GLY A 597 6.88 -25.47 11.73
CA GLY A 597 6.55 -25.17 10.34
C GLY A 597 7.74 -25.31 9.38
N ASP A 598 8.97 -25.24 9.90
CA ASP A 598 10.21 -25.40 9.12
C ASP A 598 10.77 -26.82 9.15
N GLY A 599 9.96 -27.76 9.62
CA GLY A 599 10.29 -29.17 9.64
C GLY A 599 10.76 -29.69 10.99
N MET A 600 10.79 -28.89 12.05
CA MET A 600 11.14 -29.40 13.39
C MET A 600 10.00 -30.26 13.96
N ALA A 601 10.33 -31.32 14.70
CA ALA A 601 9.32 -32.12 15.41
C ALA A 601 8.72 -31.37 16.62
N THR A 602 9.49 -30.43 17.17
CA THR A 602 9.08 -29.49 18.21
C THR A 602 9.99 -28.28 18.22
N SER A 603 9.45 -27.10 18.50
CA SER A 603 10.20 -25.87 18.77
C SER A 603 10.92 -25.90 20.12
N GLN A 604 10.58 -26.84 21.02
CA GLN A 604 11.24 -26.91 22.32
C GLN A 604 12.64 -27.54 22.21
N ALA A 605 13.66 -26.71 21.96
CA ALA A 605 15.04 -27.13 22.13
C ALA A 605 15.38 -27.28 23.62
N ASN A 606 16.31 -28.18 23.92
CA ASN A 606 16.78 -28.45 25.27
C ASN A 606 18.11 -27.72 25.53
N GLY A 607 18.38 -27.44 26.81
CA GLY A 607 19.55 -26.71 27.27
C GLY A 607 19.91 -27.01 28.73
N GLY A 608 20.97 -26.36 29.21
CA GLY A 608 21.52 -26.62 30.56
C GLY A 608 22.23 -27.97 30.69
N THR A 609 22.61 -28.53 29.55
CA THR A 609 23.33 -29.79 29.38
C THR A 609 24.39 -29.58 28.30
N ASN A 610 25.57 -30.16 28.47
CA ASN A 610 26.72 -29.82 27.63
C ASN A 610 27.27 -31.05 26.87
N PRO A 611 27.42 -30.99 25.53
CA PRO A 611 26.89 -29.97 24.61
C PRO A 611 25.41 -30.23 24.23
N ALA A 612 24.58 -29.18 24.19
CA ALA A 612 23.17 -29.27 23.77
C ALA A 612 22.97 -29.14 22.24
N SER A 613 23.98 -28.64 21.52
CA SER A 613 24.02 -28.62 20.07
C SER A 613 25.46 -28.82 19.58
N ALA A 614 25.61 -29.24 18.34
CA ALA A 614 26.91 -29.47 17.74
C ALA A 614 26.91 -29.18 16.23
N SER A 615 28.09 -28.88 15.70
CA SER A 615 28.34 -28.78 14.26
C SER A 615 29.17 -29.98 13.82
N LEU A 616 28.81 -30.56 12.67
CA LEU A 616 29.63 -31.53 11.96
C LEU A 616 30.55 -30.82 10.94
N PRO A 617 31.69 -31.42 10.56
CA PRO A 617 32.61 -30.84 9.56
C PRO A 617 31.98 -30.65 8.18
N ASN A 618 30.92 -31.39 7.87
CA ASN A 618 30.16 -31.27 6.62
C ASN A 618 29.21 -30.05 6.59
N GLY A 619 29.18 -29.22 7.64
CA GLY A 619 28.29 -28.05 7.77
C GLY A 619 26.90 -28.36 8.30
N GLU A 620 26.63 -29.59 8.74
CA GLU A 620 25.38 -29.98 9.37
C GLU A 620 25.36 -29.54 10.85
N LEU A 621 24.29 -28.88 11.27
CA LEU A 621 24.08 -28.43 12.64
C LEU A 621 23.00 -29.28 13.31
N LEU A 622 23.27 -29.70 14.55
CA LEU A 622 22.43 -30.63 15.30
C LEU A 622 22.00 -29.99 16.61
N PHE A 623 20.71 -30.05 16.91
CA PHE A 623 20.12 -29.48 18.11
C PHE A 623 19.36 -30.54 18.91
N ALA A 624 19.64 -30.62 20.21
CA ALA A 624 18.85 -31.43 21.14
C ALA A 624 17.47 -30.82 21.34
N THR A 625 16.41 -31.60 21.18
CA THR A 625 15.01 -31.15 21.39
C THR A 625 14.22 -32.11 22.27
N ALA A 626 13.01 -31.71 22.65
CA ALA A 626 12.10 -32.56 23.40
C ALA A 626 11.54 -33.75 22.59
N LYS A 627 11.65 -33.73 21.24
CA LYS A 627 11.13 -34.77 20.33
C LYS A 627 12.17 -35.25 19.30
N GLY A 628 13.41 -35.42 19.73
CA GLY A 628 14.51 -35.98 18.96
C GLY A 628 15.65 -34.99 18.75
N VAL A 629 16.52 -35.31 17.80
CA VAL A 629 17.53 -34.39 17.29
C VAL A 629 16.96 -33.67 16.09
N ALA A 630 16.96 -32.34 16.11
CA ALA A 630 16.70 -31.53 14.93
C ALA A 630 18.02 -31.29 14.20
N SER A 631 18.09 -31.66 12.93
CA SER A 631 19.29 -31.50 12.09
C SER A 631 19.00 -30.55 10.92
N ILE A 632 19.96 -29.69 10.60
CA ILE A 632 19.89 -28.79 9.43
C ILE A 632 21.21 -28.76 8.67
N LYS A 633 21.14 -28.84 7.35
CA LYS A 633 22.26 -28.57 6.43
C LYS A 633 22.08 -27.19 5.83
N VAL A 634 23.03 -26.29 6.08
CA VAL A 634 22.93 -24.87 5.66
C VAL A 634 22.70 -24.72 4.15
N GLN A 635 23.25 -25.62 3.33
CA GLN A 635 23.09 -25.60 1.87
C GLN A 635 21.62 -25.85 1.43
N ARG A 636 20.81 -26.57 2.22
CA ARG A 636 19.38 -26.81 1.90
C ARG A 636 18.57 -25.51 1.98
N LEU A 637 18.94 -24.59 2.87
CA LEU A 637 18.32 -23.27 2.97
C LEU A 637 18.61 -22.39 1.75
N GLN A 638 19.85 -22.41 1.26
CA GLN A 638 20.23 -21.63 0.06
C GLN A 638 19.44 -22.09 -1.17
N GLN A 639 19.25 -23.40 -1.34
CA GLN A 639 18.46 -23.93 -2.47
C GLN A 639 17.01 -23.42 -2.43
N LEU A 640 16.39 -23.39 -1.25
CA LEU A 640 15.04 -22.84 -1.07
C LEU A 640 14.98 -21.32 -1.34
N SER A 641 16.08 -20.60 -1.13
CA SER A 641 16.17 -19.15 -1.35
C SER A 641 16.14 -18.75 -2.84
N GLU A 642 16.49 -19.68 -3.74
CA GLU A 642 16.55 -19.47 -5.20
C GLU A 642 15.23 -19.77 -5.92
N LEU A 643 14.25 -20.36 -5.25
CA LEU A 643 12.96 -20.71 -5.84
C LEU A 643 12.17 -19.45 -6.25
N ARG A 644 11.75 -19.41 -7.52
CA ARG A 644 10.86 -18.37 -8.03
C ARG A 644 9.41 -18.80 -7.87
N LEU A 645 8.69 -18.07 -7.02
CA LEU A 645 7.30 -18.34 -6.71
C LEU A 645 6.38 -17.67 -7.75
N PRO A 646 5.40 -18.38 -8.33
CA PRO A 646 4.32 -17.74 -9.06
C PRO A 646 3.55 -16.81 -8.12
N VAL A 647 3.19 -15.63 -8.61
CA VAL A 647 2.33 -14.70 -7.88
C VAL A 647 1.13 -14.38 -8.74
N VAL A 648 -0.06 -14.51 -8.16
CA VAL A 648 -1.34 -14.32 -8.84
C VAL A 648 -2.16 -13.24 -8.14
N LEU A 649 -2.90 -12.46 -8.91
CA LEU A 649 -3.96 -11.61 -8.38
C LEU A 649 -5.19 -12.47 -8.15
N GLU A 650 -5.71 -12.50 -6.92
CA GLU A 650 -6.96 -13.19 -6.61
C GLU A 650 -8.18 -12.29 -6.80
N SER A 651 -8.00 -10.98 -6.62
CA SER A 651 -9.06 -9.99 -6.84
C SER A 651 -8.48 -8.61 -7.17
N VAL A 652 -9.20 -7.88 -8.03
CA VAL A 652 -8.99 -6.45 -8.23
C VAL A 652 -10.34 -5.79 -8.06
N SER A 653 -10.40 -4.74 -7.24
CA SER A 653 -11.61 -3.94 -7.11
C SER A 653 -11.36 -2.45 -7.24
N PHE A 654 -12.31 -1.78 -7.89
CA PHE A 654 -12.39 -0.33 -8.03
C PHE A 654 -13.63 0.11 -7.25
N ASP A 655 -13.42 0.79 -6.12
CA ASP A 655 -14.42 1.06 -5.10
C ASP A 655 -15.15 -0.21 -4.62
N SER A 656 -16.38 -0.46 -5.07
CA SER A 656 -17.16 -1.67 -4.74
C SER A 656 -17.27 -2.67 -5.89
N GLU A 657 -16.76 -2.34 -7.08
CA GLU A 657 -16.86 -3.18 -8.27
C GLU A 657 -15.66 -4.14 -8.34
N ILE A 658 -15.92 -5.45 -8.33
CA ILE A 658 -14.89 -6.49 -8.47
C ILE A 658 -14.74 -6.81 -9.95
N ILE A 659 -13.50 -6.73 -10.44
CA ILE A 659 -13.17 -6.91 -11.85
C ILE A 659 -12.37 -8.19 -12.04
N ASN A 660 -12.57 -8.83 -13.19
CA ASN A 660 -11.72 -9.92 -13.63
C ASN A 660 -10.28 -9.41 -13.90
N PRO A 661 -9.27 -9.88 -13.14
CA PRO A 661 -7.88 -9.46 -13.30
C PRO A 661 -7.26 -9.75 -14.67
N ASP A 662 -7.86 -10.61 -15.49
CA ASP A 662 -7.35 -10.94 -16.83
C ASP A 662 -7.75 -9.90 -17.89
N GLN A 663 -8.65 -8.98 -17.55
CA GLN A 663 -9.12 -7.93 -18.45
C GLN A 663 -8.54 -6.58 -18.06
N GLN A 664 -8.06 -5.84 -19.07
CA GLN A 664 -7.70 -4.45 -18.86
C GLN A 664 -8.97 -3.67 -18.51
N TYR A 665 -8.92 -2.93 -17.40
CA TYR A 665 -10.05 -2.15 -16.92
C TYR A 665 -9.80 -0.65 -17.07
N ILE A 666 -10.86 0.07 -17.43
CA ILE A 666 -10.90 1.53 -17.48
C ILE A 666 -11.86 1.97 -16.38
N ALA A 667 -11.28 2.44 -15.28
CA ALA A 667 -12.03 2.93 -14.13
C ALA A 667 -12.63 4.31 -14.42
N ALA A 668 -13.86 4.51 -13.95
CA ALA A 668 -14.60 5.76 -14.12
C ALA A 668 -13.89 6.94 -13.43
N ALA A 669 -14.15 8.16 -13.94
CA ALA A 669 -13.64 9.35 -13.31
C ALA A 669 -14.20 9.51 -11.88
N GLY A 670 -13.30 9.71 -10.91
CA GLY A 670 -13.66 9.85 -9.49
C GLY A 670 -13.61 8.56 -8.68
N THR A 671 -13.05 7.46 -9.23
CA THR A 671 -12.73 6.28 -8.44
C THR A 671 -11.83 6.63 -7.26
N ASN A 672 -12.28 6.29 -6.04
CA ASN A 672 -11.61 6.72 -4.81
C ASN A 672 -10.66 5.67 -4.27
N ARG A 673 -10.96 4.38 -4.45
CA ARG A 673 -10.18 3.27 -3.91
C ARG A 673 -9.92 2.21 -4.97
N VAL A 674 -8.68 1.77 -5.06
CA VAL A 674 -8.27 0.61 -5.86
C VAL A 674 -7.61 -0.39 -4.91
N SER A 675 -8.14 -1.61 -4.87
CA SER A 675 -7.66 -2.69 -4.00
C SER A 675 -7.22 -3.88 -4.83
N PHE A 676 -6.09 -4.47 -4.43
CA PHE A 676 -5.51 -5.66 -5.03
C PHE A 676 -5.40 -6.74 -3.95
N GLY A 677 -6.07 -7.87 -4.16
CA GLY A 677 -5.81 -9.11 -3.44
C GLY A 677 -4.86 -9.98 -4.26
N TYR A 678 -3.76 -10.43 -3.67
CA TYR A 678 -2.74 -11.24 -4.32
C TYR A 678 -2.23 -12.33 -3.39
N VAL A 679 -1.69 -13.40 -3.98
CA VAL A 679 -1.06 -14.48 -3.23
C VAL A 679 0.13 -15.02 -3.99
N GLY A 680 1.20 -15.34 -3.26
CA GLY A 680 2.33 -16.10 -3.76
C GLY A 680 2.02 -17.58 -3.61
N LEU A 681 2.13 -18.34 -4.69
CA LEU A 681 1.85 -19.77 -4.72
C LEU A 681 3.11 -20.55 -4.35
N GLY A 682 3.56 -20.32 -3.13
CA GLY A 682 4.58 -21.11 -2.46
C GLY A 682 3.93 -22.05 -1.47
N PHE A 683 4.23 -23.33 -1.57
CA PHE A 683 3.65 -24.41 -0.80
C PHE A 683 4.58 -24.85 0.33
N VAL A 684 5.90 -24.71 0.21
CA VAL A 684 6.87 -25.21 1.22
C VAL A 684 6.74 -24.47 2.56
N MET A 685 6.73 -23.13 2.56
CA MET A 685 6.58 -22.28 3.76
C MET A 685 5.53 -21.19 3.52
N SER A 686 4.34 -21.61 3.09
CA SER A 686 3.27 -20.72 2.58
C SER A 686 2.89 -19.59 3.54
N GLU A 687 2.74 -19.89 4.84
CA GLU A 687 2.35 -18.90 5.86
C GLU A 687 3.43 -17.84 6.13
N ARG A 688 4.66 -18.10 5.69
CA ARG A 688 5.81 -17.23 5.94
C ARG A 688 6.20 -16.38 4.73
N LEU A 689 5.44 -16.47 3.64
CA LEU A 689 5.70 -15.67 2.45
C LEU A 689 5.70 -14.18 2.78
N GLN A 690 6.69 -13.49 2.23
CA GLN A 690 6.84 -12.05 2.34
C GLN A 690 6.53 -11.40 1.00
N TYR A 691 5.83 -10.27 1.04
CA TYR A 691 5.36 -9.55 -0.14
C TYR A 691 5.95 -8.15 -0.23
N ARG A 692 6.17 -7.71 -1.47
CA ARG A 692 6.39 -6.30 -1.80
C ARG A 692 5.56 -5.93 -3.01
N THR A 693 5.13 -4.67 -3.05
CA THR A 693 4.29 -4.14 -4.13
C THR A 693 4.86 -2.85 -4.69
N LYS A 694 4.58 -2.57 -5.96
CA LYS A 694 4.89 -1.29 -6.60
C LYS A 694 3.78 -0.91 -7.58
N LEU A 695 3.19 0.26 -7.42
CA LEU A 695 2.27 0.85 -8.39
C LEU A 695 3.00 1.89 -9.24
N GLU A 696 3.45 1.49 -10.42
CA GLU A 696 4.05 2.41 -11.39
C GLU A 696 3.03 3.46 -11.83
N GLY A 697 3.44 4.73 -11.77
CA GLY A 697 2.57 5.90 -11.90
C GLY A 697 2.22 6.56 -10.56
N PHE A 698 2.52 5.91 -9.43
CA PHE A 698 2.32 6.46 -8.08
C PHE A 698 3.56 6.27 -7.18
N ASP A 699 4.04 5.03 -7.04
CA ASP A 699 5.20 4.69 -6.21
C ASP A 699 6.52 5.00 -6.92
N ARG A 700 7.51 5.50 -6.16
CA ARG A 700 8.89 5.65 -6.65
C ARG A 700 9.63 4.32 -6.63
N ASP A 701 9.59 3.62 -5.48
CA ASP A 701 10.25 2.35 -5.22
C ASP A 701 9.29 1.29 -4.67
N TRP A 702 9.79 0.07 -4.50
CA TRP A 702 9.03 -1.04 -3.91
C TRP A 702 8.64 -0.77 -2.45
N SER A 703 7.38 -1.08 -2.10
CA SER A 703 6.88 -1.04 -0.73
C SER A 703 6.82 -2.44 -0.12
N TYR A 704 7.50 -2.66 1.00
CA TYR A 704 7.42 -3.92 1.76
C TYR A 704 6.05 -4.05 2.44
N ARG A 705 5.44 -5.24 2.34
CA ARG A 705 4.09 -5.54 2.84
C ARG A 705 4.06 -6.64 3.90
N GLY A 706 5.23 -7.12 4.36
CA GLY A 706 5.29 -8.24 5.30
C GLY A 706 4.54 -9.45 4.74
N HIS A 707 3.62 -10.01 5.52
CA HIS A 707 2.78 -11.14 5.14
C HIS A 707 1.42 -10.73 4.53
N SER A 708 1.19 -9.43 4.29
CA SER A 708 -0.10 -8.95 3.76
C SER A 708 -0.30 -9.35 2.31
N THR A 709 -1.39 -10.06 2.05
CA THR A 709 -1.91 -10.45 0.72
C THR A 709 -2.81 -9.39 0.08
N GLN A 710 -2.86 -8.18 0.66
CA GLN A 710 -3.66 -7.08 0.16
C GLN A 710 -2.86 -5.77 0.09
N ALA A 711 -3.07 -5.01 -0.99
CA ALA A 711 -2.59 -3.64 -1.14
C ALA A 711 -3.70 -2.72 -1.66
N GLU A 712 -3.74 -1.51 -1.10
CA GLU A 712 -4.77 -0.52 -1.41
C GLU A 712 -4.17 0.84 -1.71
N TYR A 713 -4.75 1.51 -2.72
CA TYR A 713 -4.39 2.86 -3.12
C TYR A 713 -5.66 3.71 -3.14
N THR A 714 -5.55 4.95 -2.66
CA THR A 714 -6.69 5.87 -2.61
C THR A 714 -6.39 7.17 -3.34
N ASN A 715 -7.43 7.79 -3.91
CA ASN A 715 -7.38 9.09 -4.58
C ASN A 715 -6.29 9.19 -5.66
N LEU A 716 -6.14 8.14 -6.47
CA LEU A 716 -5.22 8.13 -7.60
C LEU A 716 -5.66 9.17 -8.65
N ALA A 717 -4.70 9.93 -9.16
CA ALA A 717 -4.96 10.90 -10.23
C ALA A 717 -5.39 10.18 -11.53
N PRO A 718 -6.08 10.86 -12.46
CA PRO A 718 -6.34 10.29 -13.77
C PRO A 718 -5.04 9.95 -14.51
N GLY A 719 -4.95 8.72 -15.03
CA GLY A 719 -3.72 8.24 -15.63
C GLY A 719 -3.72 6.74 -15.89
N LYS A 720 -2.64 6.26 -16.53
CA LYS A 720 -2.39 4.83 -16.73
C LYS A 720 -1.47 4.35 -15.62
N TYR A 721 -1.84 3.24 -14.99
CA TYR A 721 -1.12 2.63 -13.89
C TYR A 721 -0.75 1.19 -14.21
N ARG A 722 0.34 0.72 -13.58
CA ARG A 722 0.75 -0.67 -13.64
C ARG A 722 1.12 -1.16 -12.24
N PHE A 723 0.39 -2.15 -11.74
CA PHE A 723 0.62 -2.76 -10.44
C PHE A 723 1.56 -3.97 -10.58
N PHE A 724 2.58 -4.00 -9.75
CA PHE A 724 3.52 -5.11 -9.60
C PHE A 724 3.46 -5.66 -8.18
N VAL A 725 3.59 -6.98 -8.07
CA VAL A 725 3.73 -7.70 -6.80
C VAL A 725 4.82 -8.75 -6.95
N SER A 726 5.63 -8.90 -5.91
CA SER A 726 6.64 -9.95 -5.81
C SER A 726 6.53 -10.61 -4.44
N ALA A 727 6.76 -11.91 -4.41
CA ALA A 727 6.73 -12.74 -3.21
C ALA A 727 8.05 -13.50 -3.07
N ARG A 728 8.46 -13.74 -1.83
CA ARG A 728 9.62 -14.57 -1.51
C ARG A 728 9.38 -15.36 -0.22
N TYR A 729 10.14 -16.43 -0.04
CA TYR A 729 10.34 -16.98 1.29
C TYR A 729 11.17 -16.02 2.15
N PRO A 730 11.07 -16.07 3.49
CA PRO A 730 11.77 -15.14 4.39
C PRO A 730 13.28 -14.99 4.12
N TYR A 731 13.90 -16.06 3.64
CA TYR A 731 15.35 -16.20 3.42
C TYR A 731 15.75 -16.07 1.95
N GLY A 732 14.78 -15.82 1.07
CA GLY A 732 14.97 -15.66 -0.36
C GLY A 732 15.48 -14.28 -0.76
N GLU A 733 16.20 -14.21 -1.86
CA GLU A 733 16.38 -12.92 -2.53
C GLU A 733 15.09 -12.46 -3.19
N TRP A 734 14.93 -11.14 -3.30
CA TRP A 734 13.76 -10.61 -3.97
C TRP A 734 13.87 -10.80 -5.48
N ASN A 735 12.95 -11.57 -6.05
CA ASN A 735 12.83 -11.71 -7.49
C ASN A 735 12.08 -10.52 -8.14
N ASP A 736 12.36 -10.29 -9.42
CA ASP A 736 11.56 -9.39 -10.26
C ASP A 736 10.13 -9.91 -10.38
N ALA A 737 9.16 -8.99 -10.43
CA ALA A 737 7.78 -9.37 -10.63
C ALA A 737 7.58 -9.99 -12.02
N THR A 738 7.13 -11.23 -12.04
CA THR A 738 6.78 -11.98 -13.25
C THR A 738 5.43 -11.58 -13.83
N PHE A 739 4.57 -10.97 -13.00
CA PHE A 739 3.22 -10.55 -13.36
C PHE A 739 3.01 -9.05 -13.09
N SER A 740 2.26 -8.38 -13.97
CA SER A 740 1.83 -6.99 -13.76
C SER A 740 0.42 -6.76 -14.27
N TYR A 741 -0.39 -5.99 -13.53
CA TYR A 741 -1.75 -5.62 -13.93
C TYR A 741 -1.83 -4.15 -14.36
N VAL A 742 -2.47 -3.90 -15.51
CA VAL A 742 -2.55 -2.55 -16.11
C VAL A 742 -3.99 -2.06 -16.09
N PHE A 743 -4.20 -0.83 -15.62
CA PHE A 743 -5.49 -0.17 -15.62
C PHE A 743 -5.36 1.33 -15.91
N ILE A 744 -6.49 1.97 -16.23
CA ILE A 744 -6.56 3.41 -16.53
C ILE A 744 -7.65 4.02 -15.65
N ILE A 745 -7.38 5.18 -15.05
CA ILE A 745 -8.40 6.01 -14.39
C ILE A 745 -8.75 7.17 -15.32
N GLU A 746 -10.01 7.26 -15.73
CA GLU A 746 -10.45 8.34 -16.61
C GLU A 746 -10.41 9.71 -15.92
N PRO A 747 -10.05 10.79 -16.63
CA PRO A 747 -10.18 12.14 -16.12
C PRO A 747 -11.64 12.58 -16.10
N HIS A 748 -12.03 13.36 -15.08
CA HIS A 748 -13.26 14.12 -15.15
C HIS A 748 -13.25 15.01 -16.40
N TRP A 749 -14.42 15.36 -16.93
CA TRP A 749 -14.51 16.11 -18.18
C TRP A 749 -13.72 17.44 -18.13
N TRP A 750 -13.67 18.12 -16.99
CA TRP A 750 -12.89 19.35 -16.78
C TRP A 750 -11.37 19.13 -16.65
N GLN A 751 -10.91 17.90 -16.38
CA GLN A 751 -9.49 17.53 -16.32
C GLN A 751 -8.93 17.15 -17.69
N ARG A 752 -9.78 17.00 -18.71
CA ARG A 752 -9.34 16.70 -20.08
C ARG A 752 -8.52 17.85 -20.64
N LYS A 753 -7.38 17.55 -21.26
CA LYS A 753 -6.47 18.57 -21.83
C LYS A 753 -7.17 19.51 -22.82
N GLU A 754 -8.04 18.96 -23.65
CA GLU A 754 -8.83 19.73 -24.62
C GLU A 754 -9.73 20.75 -23.94
N VAL A 755 -10.40 20.38 -22.85
CA VAL A 755 -11.28 21.26 -22.08
C VAL A 755 -10.49 22.32 -21.35
N ILE A 756 -9.33 21.98 -20.76
CA ILE A 756 -8.44 22.96 -20.11
C ILE A 756 -7.92 23.96 -21.15
N VAL A 757 -7.50 23.50 -22.32
CA VAL A 757 -7.04 24.37 -23.41
C VAL A 757 -8.18 25.24 -23.93
N MET A 758 -9.37 24.69 -24.14
CA MET A 758 -10.57 25.47 -24.51
C MET A 758 -10.96 26.49 -23.45
N ALA A 759 -10.94 26.13 -22.18
CA ALA A 759 -11.22 27.05 -21.08
C ALA A 759 -10.15 28.15 -21.00
N GLY A 760 -8.88 27.82 -21.21
CA GLY A 760 -7.79 28.79 -21.32
C GLY A 760 -7.95 29.73 -22.51
N MET A 761 -8.34 29.20 -23.68
CA MET A 761 -8.65 30.01 -24.86
C MET A 761 -9.88 30.90 -24.64
N LEU A 762 -10.92 30.39 -23.99
CA LEU A 762 -12.11 31.16 -23.65
C LEU A 762 -11.78 32.25 -22.64
N PHE A 763 -10.97 31.95 -21.63
CA PHE A 763 -10.48 32.93 -20.66
C PHE A 763 -9.65 34.01 -21.34
N LEU A 764 -8.74 33.63 -22.25
CA LEU A 764 -7.96 34.58 -23.04
C LEU A 764 -8.86 35.43 -23.94
N ALA A 765 -9.84 34.83 -24.62
CA ALA A 765 -10.80 35.54 -25.45
C ALA A 765 -11.69 36.50 -24.63
N LEU A 766 -12.09 36.10 -23.42
CA LEU A 766 -12.84 36.93 -22.48
C LEU A 766 -11.97 38.09 -21.98
N ALA A 767 -10.72 37.83 -21.63
CA ALA A 767 -9.75 38.85 -21.22
C ALA A 767 -9.50 39.86 -22.35
N VAL A 768 -9.25 39.38 -23.58
CA VAL A 768 -9.11 40.22 -24.77
C VAL A 768 -10.40 40.99 -25.04
N SER A 769 -11.58 40.36 -24.91
CA SER A 769 -12.87 41.03 -25.10
C SER A 769 -13.12 42.10 -24.04
N LEU A 770 -12.76 41.85 -22.78
CA LEU A 770 -12.82 42.82 -21.69
C LEU A 770 -11.87 43.98 -21.93
N VAL A 771 -10.63 43.71 -22.38
CA VAL A 771 -9.67 44.75 -22.76
C VAL A 771 -10.17 45.55 -23.96
N MET A 772 -10.67 44.89 -25.00
CA MET A 772 -11.24 45.55 -26.19
C MET A 772 -12.50 46.34 -25.85
N TRP A 773 -13.36 45.81 -24.98
CA TRP A 773 -14.53 46.52 -24.45
C TRP A 773 -14.12 47.73 -23.61
N ARG A 774 -13.10 47.58 -22.76
CA ARG A 774 -12.51 48.67 -21.99
C ARG A 774 -11.92 49.74 -22.90
N ILE A 775 -11.19 49.36 -23.95
CA ILE A 775 -10.65 50.29 -24.96
C ILE A 775 -11.79 50.98 -25.70
N ARG A 776 -12.86 50.26 -26.09
CA ARG A 776 -14.05 50.86 -26.72
C ARG A 776 -14.76 51.84 -25.79
N ILE A 777 -14.87 51.52 -24.49
CA ILE A 777 -15.41 52.44 -23.48
C ILE A 777 -14.51 53.66 -23.33
N LEU A 778 -13.19 53.47 -23.28
CA LEU A 778 -12.23 54.57 -23.17
C LEU A 778 -12.28 55.48 -24.40
N LYS A 779 -12.34 54.92 -25.61
CA LYS A 779 -12.53 55.68 -26.86
C LYS A 779 -13.89 56.38 -26.91
N ARG A 780 -14.97 55.75 -26.43
CA ARG A 780 -16.29 56.41 -26.30
C ARG A 780 -16.24 57.55 -25.29
N ARG A 781 -15.52 57.39 -24.18
CA ARG A 781 -15.32 58.44 -23.17
C ARG A 781 -14.46 59.57 -23.72
N GLU A 782 -13.41 59.27 -24.48
CA GLU A 782 -12.57 60.24 -25.17
C GLU A 782 -13.38 61.07 -26.17
N LEU A 783 -14.16 60.42 -27.04
CA LEU A 783 -15.07 61.11 -27.97
C LEU A 783 -16.13 61.94 -27.24
N TYR A 784 -16.72 61.40 -26.16
CA TYR A 784 -17.66 62.13 -25.32
C TYR A 784 -17.00 63.32 -24.62
N LEU A 785 -15.75 63.20 -24.16
CA LEU A 785 -14.98 64.28 -23.55
C LEU A 785 -14.64 65.38 -24.56
N VAL A 786 -14.25 65.01 -25.78
CA VAL A 786 -14.01 65.97 -26.88
C VAL A 786 -15.30 66.74 -27.20
N GLU A 787 -16.44 66.04 -27.26
CA GLU A 787 -17.74 66.66 -27.49
C GLU A 787 -18.14 67.59 -26.32
N GLN A 788 -17.91 67.18 -25.05
CA GLN A 788 -18.17 68.00 -23.86
C GLN A 788 -17.30 69.27 -23.82
N VAL A 789 -16.00 69.17 -24.16
CA VAL A 789 -15.10 70.34 -24.22
C VAL A 789 -15.55 71.30 -25.32
N ALA A 790 -15.96 70.80 -26.49
CA ALA A 790 -16.51 71.64 -27.55
C ALA A 790 -17.80 72.36 -27.11
N LEU A 791 -18.69 71.64 -26.41
CA LEU A 791 -19.95 72.18 -25.87
C LEU A 791 -19.73 73.20 -24.74
N GLN A 792 -18.74 72.99 -23.87
CA GLN A 792 -18.36 73.96 -22.81
C GLN A 792 -17.74 75.22 -23.39
N THR A 793 -16.91 75.09 -24.43
CA THR A 793 -16.27 76.23 -25.10
C THR A 793 -17.32 77.11 -25.81
N GLN A 794 -18.37 76.50 -26.38
CA GLN A 794 -19.51 77.21 -26.96
C GLN A 794 -20.43 77.85 -25.90
N LYS A 795 -20.68 77.17 -24.77
CA LYS A 795 -21.47 77.72 -23.65
C LYS A 795 -20.81 78.93 -22.99
N LEU A 796 -19.49 78.95 -22.86
CA LEU A 796 -18.75 80.07 -22.28
C LEU A 796 -18.86 81.35 -23.13
N ARG A 797 -18.79 81.23 -24.46
CA ARG A 797 -18.99 82.36 -25.38
C ARG A 797 -20.40 82.95 -25.26
N LEU A 798 -21.42 82.10 -25.25
CA LEU A 798 -22.83 82.53 -25.10
C LEU A 798 -23.14 83.12 -23.72
N GLN A 799 -22.47 82.67 -22.66
CA GLN A 799 -22.65 83.23 -21.31
C GLN A 799 -22.04 84.63 -21.18
N ALA A 800 -20.91 84.91 -21.82
CA ALA A 800 -20.27 86.23 -21.79
C ALA A 800 -21.16 87.31 -22.44
N GLU A 801 -21.78 87.04 -23.58
CA GLU A 801 -22.70 87.97 -24.26
C GLU A 801 -24.00 88.19 -23.48
N LYS A 802 -24.49 87.19 -22.76
CA LYS A 802 -25.73 87.28 -21.97
C LYS A 802 -25.53 88.08 -20.68
N PHE A 803 -24.32 88.05 -20.10
CA PHE A 803 -23.99 88.77 -18.87
C PHE A 803 -23.96 90.30 -19.06
N GLU A 804 -23.66 90.78 -20.27
CA GLU A 804 -23.58 92.21 -20.56
C GLU A 804 -24.96 92.90 -20.59
N ARG A 805 -26.01 92.20 -21.06
CA ARG A 805 -27.39 92.73 -21.10
C ARG A 805 -28.04 92.82 -19.71
N LEU A 806 -27.84 91.81 -18.86
CA LEU A 806 -28.40 91.75 -17.50
C LEU A 806 -27.90 92.87 -16.56
N SER A 807 -26.84 93.60 -16.93
CA SER A 807 -26.26 94.66 -16.09
C SER A 807 -26.97 96.02 -16.23
N LYS A 808 -27.66 96.29 -17.34
CA LYS A 808 -28.16 97.64 -17.69
C LYS A 808 -29.70 97.78 -17.72
N GLU A 809 -30.42 96.68 -17.80
CA GLU A 809 -31.89 96.65 -17.92
C GLU A 809 -32.52 96.05 -16.64
N ASP A 810 -33.77 96.40 -16.35
CA ASP A 810 -34.60 95.77 -15.31
C ASP A 810 -35.27 94.52 -15.87
N ASP A 811 -35.10 93.39 -15.19
CA ASP A 811 -35.53 92.07 -15.68
C ASP A 811 -37.06 91.96 -15.87
N LEU A 812 -37.86 92.74 -15.15
CA LEU A 812 -39.32 92.66 -15.21
C LEU A 812 -39.91 93.59 -16.27
N THR A 813 -39.41 94.83 -16.35
CA THR A 813 -40.03 95.89 -17.17
C THR A 813 -39.29 96.17 -18.48
N GLY A 814 -38.02 95.74 -18.61
CA GLY A 814 -37.17 96.12 -19.74
C GLY A 814 -36.77 97.59 -19.77
N LEU A 815 -37.19 98.38 -18.76
CA LEU A 815 -36.72 99.74 -18.56
C LEU A 815 -35.27 99.76 -18.07
N ALA A 816 -34.63 100.92 -18.14
CA ALA A 816 -33.36 101.14 -17.47
C ALA A 816 -33.52 100.84 -15.97
N ASN A 817 -32.57 100.08 -15.40
CA ASN A 817 -32.53 99.87 -13.96
C ASN A 817 -31.94 101.09 -13.24
N ARG A 818 -32.01 101.11 -11.90
CA ARG A 818 -31.47 102.21 -11.07
C ARG A 818 -30.03 102.60 -11.42
N ARG A 819 -29.13 101.63 -11.70
CA ARG A 819 -27.73 101.93 -12.06
C ARG A 819 -27.62 102.66 -13.39
N ALA A 820 -28.39 102.26 -14.39
CA ALA A 820 -28.44 102.94 -15.68
C ALA A 820 -29.03 104.36 -15.52
N PHE A 821 -30.04 104.55 -14.67
CA PHE A 821 -30.60 105.88 -14.38
C PHE A 821 -29.61 106.80 -13.65
N ASP A 822 -28.88 106.28 -12.66
CA ASP A 822 -27.81 107.04 -11.97
C ASP A 822 -26.72 107.49 -12.95
N MET A 823 -26.36 106.65 -13.92
CA MET A 823 -25.43 107.04 -14.99
C MET A 823 -26.01 108.17 -15.87
N TYR A 824 -27.29 108.10 -16.24
CA TYR A 824 -27.96 109.15 -17.00
C TYR A 824 -28.07 110.46 -16.21
N LEU A 825 -28.42 110.39 -14.92
CA LEU A 825 -28.46 111.54 -14.01
C LEU A 825 -27.09 112.20 -13.90
N LYS A 826 -26.03 111.41 -13.70
CA LYS A 826 -24.65 111.92 -13.58
C LYS A 826 -24.18 112.58 -14.87
N GLN A 827 -24.60 112.08 -16.04
CA GLN A 827 -24.34 112.73 -17.33
C GLN A 827 -25.20 113.98 -17.56
N ALA A 828 -26.45 114.00 -17.12
CA ALA A 828 -27.31 115.17 -17.24
C ALA A 828 -26.84 116.31 -16.33
N PHE A 829 -26.47 115.99 -15.08
CA PHE A 829 -25.94 116.96 -14.11
C PHE A 829 -24.57 117.51 -14.49
N SER A 830 -23.68 116.72 -15.13
CA SER A 830 -22.40 117.25 -15.62
C SER A 830 -22.55 118.22 -16.79
N ARG A 831 -23.70 118.20 -17.50
CA ARG A 831 -24.05 119.13 -18.57
C ARG A 831 -24.76 120.41 -18.10
N LEU A 832 -25.16 120.49 -16.83
CA LEU A 832 -25.83 121.65 -16.21
C LEU A 832 -24.96 122.93 -16.13
N GLN A 833 -23.75 122.94 -16.70
CA GLN A 833 -22.96 124.18 -16.84
C GLN A 833 -23.55 125.17 -17.86
N ASN A 834 -24.55 124.77 -18.65
CA ASN A 834 -25.27 125.68 -19.55
C ASN A 834 -26.50 126.28 -18.83
N PRO A 835 -26.58 127.62 -18.64
CA PRO A 835 -27.73 128.28 -17.99
C PRO A 835 -29.08 128.01 -18.67
N ASP A 836 -29.06 127.63 -19.95
CA ASP A 836 -30.26 127.40 -20.78
C ASP A 836 -30.89 126.00 -20.61
N GLN A 837 -30.28 125.07 -19.86
CA GLN A 837 -30.84 123.74 -19.61
C GLN A 837 -31.15 123.52 -18.13
N GLN A 838 -32.44 123.43 -17.81
CA GLN A 838 -32.94 123.09 -16.48
C GLN A 838 -33.55 121.68 -16.50
N VAL A 839 -33.40 120.99 -15.37
CA VAL A 839 -33.73 119.57 -15.22
C VAL A 839 -34.70 119.41 -14.05
N SER A 840 -35.81 118.71 -14.26
CA SER A 840 -36.75 118.32 -13.22
C SER A 840 -36.70 116.80 -13.06
N ILE A 841 -36.73 116.33 -11.81
CA ILE A 841 -36.77 114.89 -11.49
C ILE A 841 -38.09 114.59 -10.82
N ALA A 842 -38.78 113.56 -11.30
CA ALA A 842 -39.99 113.04 -10.68
C ALA A 842 -39.80 111.62 -10.16
N LEU A 843 -40.39 111.35 -8.99
CA LEU A 843 -40.66 110.01 -8.50
C LEU A 843 -42.15 109.74 -8.64
N LEU A 844 -42.46 108.57 -9.19
CA LEU A 844 -43.80 108.06 -9.40
C LEU A 844 -43.95 106.75 -8.65
N ASP A 845 -45.07 106.58 -7.97
CA ASP A 845 -45.37 105.37 -7.21
C ASP A 845 -46.80 104.91 -7.50
N ILE A 846 -46.96 103.60 -7.66
CA ILE A 846 -48.27 102.99 -7.84
C ILE A 846 -49.04 103.00 -6.52
N ASP A 847 -50.15 103.73 -6.50
CA ASP A 847 -50.97 103.89 -5.32
C ASP A 847 -51.57 102.54 -4.89
N HIS A 848 -51.52 102.29 -3.58
CA HIS A 848 -52.07 101.07 -2.96
C HIS A 848 -51.48 99.76 -3.51
N PHE A 849 -50.25 99.77 -4.07
CA PHE A 849 -49.65 98.59 -4.70
C PHE A 849 -49.61 97.34 -3.81
N LYS A 850 -49.30 97.50 -2.52
CA LYS A 850 -49.36 96.37 -1.57
C LYS A 850 -50.74 95.71 -1.52
N GLN A 851 -51.82 96.48 -1.60
CA GLN A 851 -53.18 95.94 -1.64
C GLN A 851 -53.45 95.20 -2.95
N ILE A 852 -52.85 95.62 -4.07
CA ILE A 852 -52.92 94.89 -5.34
C ILE A 852 -52.27 93.51 -5.19
N ASN A 853 -51.07 93.46 -4.62
CA ASN A 853 -50.37 92.21 -4.36
C ASN A 853 -51.13 91.30 -3.40
N ASP A 854 -51.60 91.85 -2.28
CA ASP A 854 -52.30 91.11 -1.24
C ASP A 854 -53.64 90.55 -1.75
N ARG A 855 -54.33 91.30 -2.62
CA ARG A 855 -55.65 90.92 -3.13
C ARG A 855 -55.58 89.94 -4.30
N TYR A 856 -54.65 90.13 -5.23
CA TYR A 856 -54.64 89.36 -6.47
C TYR A 856 -53.47 88.38 -6.53
N SER A 857 -52.25 88.87 -6.36
CA SER A 857 -51.00 88.14 -6.13
C SER A 857 -49.83 89.04 -6.51
N HIS A 858 -48.61 88.66 -6.10
CA HIS A 858 -47.38 89.27 -6.61
C HIS A 858 -47.26 89.21 -8.15
N ILE A 859 -47.75 88.16 -8.81
CA ILE A 859 -47.70 88.05 -10.28
C ILE A 859 -48.60 89.11 -10.94
N ILE A 860 -49.78 89.34 -10.37
CA ILE A 860 -50.71 90.35 -10.87
C ILE A 860 -50.18 91.76 -10.59
N GLY A 861 -49.55 91.98 -9.43
CA GLY A 861 -48.84 93.23 -9.17
C GLY A 861 -47.67 93.45 -10.13
N ASP A 862 -46.89 92.43 -10.44
CA ASP A 862 -45.83 92.51 -11.45
C ASP A 862 -46.39 92.85 -12.85
N GLN A 863 -47.53 92.25 -13.23
CA GLN A 863 -48.23 92.61 -14.48
C GLN A 863 -48.76 94.05 -14.45
N ALA A 864 -49.21 94.56 -13.30
CA ALA A 864 -49.59 95.96 -13.14
C ALA A 864 -48.38 96.89 -13.29
N ILE A 865 -47.23 96.54 -12.72
CA ILE A 865 -45.96 97.26 -12.90
C ILE A 865 -45.56 97.27 -14.38
N VAL A 866 -45.65 96.13 -15.08
CA VAL A 866 -45.35 96.03 -16.51
C VAL A 866 -46.29 96.93 -17.33
N ALA A 867 -47.58 96.92 -17.04
CA ALA A 867 -48.54 97.77 -17.75
C ALA A 867 -48.27 99.27 -17.52
N VAL A 868 -47.98 99.68 -16.28
CA VAL A 868 -47.56 101.06 -15.97
C VAL A 868 -46.26 101.39 -16.70
N SER A 869 -45.29 100.47 -16.76
CA SER A 869 -44.02 100.69 -17.47
C SER A 869 -44.18 100.88 -18.98
N GLN A 870 -45.14 100.19 -19.61
CA GLN A 870 -45.45 100.35 -21.04
C GLN A 870 -46.05 101.73 -21.34
N GLU A 871 -46.93 102.22 -20.47
CA GLU A 871 -47.45 103.59 -20.59
C GLU A 871 -46.35 104.62 -20.38
N LEU A 872 -45.45 104.39 -19.40
CA LEU A 872 -44.30 105.26 -19.19
C LEU A 872 -43.39 105.32 -20.42
N LEU A 873 -43.10 104.18 -21.06
CA LEU A 873 -42.30 104.09 -22.30
C LEU A 873 -42.93 104.89 -23.45
N GLY A 874 -44.27 104.85 -23.58
CA GLY A 874 -45.00 105.59 -24.61
C GLY A 874 -44.87 107.11 -24.51
N TYR A 875 -44.50 107.63 -23.32
CA TYR A 875 -44.30 109.06 -23.07
C TYR A 875 -42.81 109.47 -23.03
N VAL A 876 -41.87 108.52 -23.19
CA VAL A 876 -40.44 108.83 -23.29
C VAL A 876 -40.12 109.47 -24.64
N GLY A 877 -39.88 110.77 -24.64
CA GLY A 877 -39.28 111.50 -25.76
C GLY A 877 -37.79 111.81 -25.57
N ASP A 878 -37.21 112.57 -26.51
CA ASP A 878 -35.79 112.98 -26.49
C ASP A 878 -35.38 113.72 -25.22
N LYS A 879 -36.34 114.42 -24.60
CA LYS A 879 -36.15 115.23 -23.38
C LYS A 879 -36.40 114.47 -22.08
N THR A 880 -36.75 113.19 -22.14
CA THR A 880 -37.11 112.40 -20.96
C THR A 880 -36.39 111.06 -20.89
N ARG A 881 -36.10 110.59 -19.68
CA ARG A 881 -35.64 109.22 -19.43
C ARG A 881 -36.42 108.65 -18.27
N VAL A 882 -36.80 107.38 -18.38
CA VAL A 882 -37.56 106.68 -17.35
C VAL A 882 -36.76 105.47 -16.91
N ALA A 883 -36.79 105.20 -15.61
CA ALA A 883 -36.26 103.99 -15.03
C ALA A 883 -37.19 103.46 -13.94
N ARG A 884 -37.15 102.15 -13.74
CA ARG A 884 -37.72 101.55 -12.54
C ARG A 884 -36.71 101.69 -11.41
N TRP A 885 -37.08 102.43 -10.37
CA TRP A 885 -36.17 102.80 -9.30
C TRP A 885 -36.13 101.74 -8.20
N GLY A 886 -37.26 101.09 -7.94
CA GLY A 886 -37.36 99.92 -7.07
C GLY A 886 -38.81 99.55 -6.79
N GLY A 887 -39.12 98.24 -6.75
CA GLY A 887 -40.46 97.76 -6.45
C GLY A 887 -41.51 98.33 -7.42
N GLU A 888 -42.42 99.13 -6.90
CA GLU A 888 -43.49 99.85 -7.60
C GLU A 888 -43.15 101.31 -7.94
N GLU A 889 -41.92 101.74 -7.66
CA GLU A 889 -41.46 103.11 -7.86
C GLU A 889 -40.72 103.28 -9.20
N PHE A 890 -41.04 104.37 -9.88
CA PHE A 890 -40.42 104.80 -11.12
C PHE A 890 -39.82 106.18 -10.95
N THR A 891 -38.74 106.43 -11.67
CA THR A 891 -38.08 107.73 -11.73
C THR A 891 -38.11 108.25 -13.16
N ILE A 892 -38.39 109.54 -13.27
CA ILE A 892 -38.48 110.22 -14.55
C ILE A 892 -37.59 111.44 -14.50
N LEU A 893 -36.63 111.50 -15.42
CA LEU A 893 -35.83 112.68 -15.70
C LEU A 893 -36.52 113.47 -16.80
N TYR A 894 -36.80 114.75 -16.58
CA TYR A 894 -37.34 115.67 -17.57
C TYR A 894 -36.37 116.84 -17.77
N VAL A 895 -35.95 117.08 -19.01
CA VAL A 895 -35.03 118.17 -19.37
C VAL A 895 -35.81 119.22 -20.14
N GLY A 896 -36.11 120.36 -19.50
CA GLY A 896 -36.96 121.40 -20.10
C GLY A 896 -37.37 122.48 -19.11
N ASP A 897 -38.35 123.29 -19.52
CA ASP A 897 -38.89 124.38 -18.70
C ASP A 897 -39.67 123.81 -17.49
N PRO A 898 -39.27 124.15 -16.24
CA PRO A 898 -39.95 123.69 -15.03
C PRO A 898 -41.45 124.02 -14.98
N GLN A 899 -41.89 125.13 -15.59
CA GLN A 899 -43.32 125.47 -15.61
C GLN A 899 -44.15 124.49 -16.44
N GLN A 900 -43.53 123.82 -17.42
CA GLN A 900 -44.18 122.81 -18.25
C GLN A 900 -44.12 121.40 -17.64
N ALA A 901 -43.19 121.16 -16.71
CA ALA A 901 -42.99 119.87 -16.07
C ALA A 901 -44.24 119.38 -15.31
N TRP A 902 -44.92 120.28 -14.58
CA TRP A 902 -46.16 119.92 -13.88
C TRP A 902 -47.23 119.41 -14.86
N GLY A 903 -47.44 120.12 -15.98
CA GLY A 903 -48.42 119.72 -17.00
C GLY A 903 -48.08 118.39 -17.67
N TYR A 904 -46.79 118.08 -17.83
CA TYR A 904 -46.34 116.78 -18.33
C TYR A 904 -46.67 115.65 -17.35
N PHE A 905 -46.34 115.81 -16.06
CA PHE A 905 -46.60 114.79 -15.06
C PHE A 905 -48.10 114.59 -14.79
N GLU A 906 -48.91 115.65 -14.80
CA GLU A 906 -50.36 115.50 -14.58
C GLU A 906 -51.06 114.79 -15.73
N LYS A 907 -50.58 115.04 -16.97
CA LYS A 907 -51.04 114.30 -18.15
C LYS A 907 -50.68 112.81 -18.07
N LEU A 908 -49.48 112.51 -17.59
CA LEU A 908 -49.01 111.14 -17.40
C LEU A 908 -49.85 110.40 -16.34
N ARG A 909 -50.11 111.05 -15.19
CA ARG A 909 -50.97 110.53 -14.13
C ARG A 909 -52.38 110.19 -14.63
N CYS A 910 -53.01 111.13 -15.33
CA CYS A 910 -54.34 110.94 -15.91
C CYS A 910 -54.39 109.75 -16.88
N LYS A 911 -53.28 109.46 -17.59
CA LYS A 911 -53.24 108.33 -18.51
C LYS A 911 -53.08 106.99 -17.82
N ILE A 912 -52.24 106.93 -16.79
CA ILE A 912 -52.10 105.71 -16.00
C ILE A 912 -53.43 105.36 -15.30
N GLU A 913 -54.17 106.36 -14.83
CA GLU A 913 -55.52 106.16 -14.25
C GLU A 913 -56.55 105.58 -15.24
N GLN A 914 -56.36 105.78 -16.54
CA GLN A 914 -57.27 105.31 -17.60
C GLN A 914 -56.88 103.94 -18.18
N VAL A 915 -55.82 103.31 -17.70
CA VAL A 915 -55.35 102.02 -18.26
C VAL A 915 -56.35 100.93 -17.92
N ASP A 916 -56.85 100.25 -18.94
CA ASP A 916 -57.71 99.08 -18.78
C ASP A 916 -56.85 97.85 -18.47
N LEU A 917 -56.84 97.44 -17.20
CA LEU A 917 -56.13 96.25 -16.72
C LEU A 917 -57.06 95.04 -16.57
N SER A 918 -58.24 95.06 -17.21
CA SER A 918 -59.18 93.94 -17.17
C SER A 918 -58.59 92.62 -17.69
N ALA A 919 -57.64 92.69 -18.63
CA ALA A 919 -56.89 91.54 -19.14
C ALA A 919 -55.87 90.97 -18.14
N VAL A 920 -55.42 91.78 -17.18
CA VAL A 920 -54.52 91.37 -16.10
C VAL A 920 -55.34 90.75 -14.96
N ALA A 921 -56.33 91.50 -14.46
CA ALA A 921 -57.27 91.00 -13.46
C ALA A 921 -58.59 91.75 -13.54
N THR A 922 -59.70 91.00 -13.46
CA THR A 922 -61.04 91.59 -13.49
C THR A 922 -61.24 92.54 -12.31
N GLY A 923 -61.52 93.81 -12.63
CA GLY A 923 -61.77 94.87 -11.65
C GLY A 923 -60.52 95.54 -11.06
N LEU A 924 -59.33 95.32 -11.62
CA LEU A 924 -58.10 95.99 -11.21
C LEU A 924 -58.00 97.37 -11.87
N ASN A 925 -58.01 98.44 -11.05
CA ASN A 925 -57.72 99.80 -11.48
C ASN A 925 -56.48 100.30 -10.75
N VAL A 926 -55.60 100.99 -11.46
CA VAL A 926 -54.34 101.50 -10.93
C VAL A 926 -54.31 103.02 -11.02
N THR A 927 -53.88 103.67 -9.94
CA THR A 927 -53.63 105.11 -9.88
C THR A 927 -52.19 105.33 -9.43
N VAL A 928 -51.63 106.51 -9.71
CA VAL A 928 -50.25 106.83 -9.34
C VAL A 928 -50.18 108.19 -8.67
N SER A 929 -49.30 108.29 -7.69
CA SER A 929 -48.89 109.57 -7.10
C SER A 929 -47.53 109.97 -7.67
N ILE A 930 -47.36 111.25 -7.99
CA ILE A 930 -46.10 111.76 -8.55
C ILE A 930 -45.64 112.96 -7.72
N GLY A 931 -44.39 112.91 -7.25
CA GLY A 931 -43.70 114.05 -6.66
C GLY A 931 -42.53 114.46 -7.54
N PHE A 932 -42.39 115.76 -7.81
CA PHE A 932 -41.25 116.25 -8.58
C PHE A 932 -40.63 117.50 -7.98
N ALA A 933 -39.33 117.66 -8.27
CA ALA A 933 -38.54 118.81 -7.85
C ALA A 933 -37.61 119.27 -8.98
N ASP A 934 -37.31 120.57 -8.97
CA ASP A 934 -36.45 121.21 -9.95
C ASP A 934 -35.00 121.23 -9.46
N ALA A 935 -34.06 121.01 -10.38
CA ALA A 935 -32.64 120.98 -10.06
C ALA A 935 -32.08 122.30 -9.53
N GLN A 936 -32.75 123.43 -9.79
CA GLN A 936 -32.36 124.74 -9.24
C GLN A 936 -32.39 124.80 -7.71
N GLN A 937 -33.15 123.91 -7.06
CA GLN A 937 -33.34 123.91 -5.62
C GLN A 937 -32.23 123.18 -4.86
N ALA A 938 -31.17 122.69 -5.53
CA ALA A 938 -30.19 121.81 -4.91
C ALA A 938 -28.83 121.77 -5.62
N GLU A 939 -27.75 121.66 -4.83
CA GLU A 939 -26.37 121.57 -5.32
C GLU A 939 -26.02 120.20 -5.94
N SER A 940 -26.85 119.17 -5.73
CA SER A 940 -26.61 117.82 -6.26
C SER A 940 -27.91 117.10 -6.65
N TYR A 941 -27.81 116.16 -7.60
CA TYR A 941 -28.95 115.35 -8.05
C TYR A 941 -29.57 114.51 -6.92
N GLU A 942 -28.78 114.14 -5.91
CA GLU A 942 -29.24 113.40 -4.74
C GLU A 942 -30.18 114.25 -3.89
N THR A 943 -29.90 115.55 -3.77
CA THR A 943 -30.77 116.48 -3.03
C THR A 943 -32.06 116.76 -3.80
N VAL A 944 -32.01 116.82 -5.14
CA VAL A 944 -33.22 116.96 -5.98
C VAL A 944 -34.12 115.71 -5.88
N LEU A 945 -33.53 114.51 -5.92
CA LEU A 945 -34.26 113.25 -5.70
C LEU A 945 -34.96 113.24 -4.33
N LYS A 946 -34.30 113.72 -3.27
CA LYS A 946 -34.92 113.85 -1.94
C LYS A 946 -36.08 114.84 -1.93
N LEU A 947 -35.96 115.96 -2.62
CA LEU A 947 -37.05 116.95 -2.73
C LEU A 947 -38.26 116.38 -3.49
N ALA A 948 -38.01 115.63 -4.57
CA ALA A 948 -39.05 114.94 -5.33
C ALA A 948 -39.74 113.82 -4.53
N ASP A 949 -38.98 113.07 -3.73
CA ASP A 949 -39.51 112.05 -2.81
C ASP A 949 -40.38 112.69 -1.71
N HIS A 950 -39.93 113.81 -1.13
CA HIS A 950 -40.76 114.57 -0.19
C HIS A 950 -42.05 115.09 -0.82
N ALA A 951 -42.02 115.55 -2.07
CA ALA A 951 -43.21 115.92 -2.82
C ALA A 951 -44.13 114.71 -3.06
N LEU A 952 -43.58 113.52 -3.32
CA LEU A 952 -44.35 112.28 -3.52
C LEU A 952 -45.03 111.84 -2.22
N LEU A 953 -44.33 111.91 -1.09
CA LEU A 953 -44.91 111.66 0.23
C LEU A 953 -46.04 112.64 0.54
N THR A 954 -45.92 113.89 0.10
CA THR A 954 -46.96 114.91 0.22
C THR A 954 -48.17 114.58 -0.66
N ALA A 955 -47.95 114.14 -1.89
CA ALA A 955 -49.01 113.64 -2.78
C ALA A 955 -49.78 112.47 -2.14
N LYS A 956 -49.06 111.52 -1.53
CA LYS A 956 -49.64 110.38 -0.80
C LYS A 956 -50.47 110.82 0.41
N LYS A 957 -50.02 111.84 1.17
CA LYS A 957 -50.74 112.38 2.34
C LYS A 957 -51.98 113.19 1.99
N LEU A 958 -51.96 113.92 0.87
CA LEU A 958 -53.07 114.77 0.44
C LEU A 958 -54.23 113.98 -0.20
N GLY A 959 -54.15 112.64 -0.25
CA GLY A 959 -55.21 111.76 -0.74
C GLY A 959 -54.85 110.95 -1.98
N ARG A 960 -53.56 110.87 -2.37
CA ARG A 960 -53.05 110.12 -3.53
C ARG A 960 -53.62 110.58 -4.87
N ASN A 961 -53.25 109.88 -5.95
CA ASN A 961 -53.67 110.13 -7.33
C ASN A 961 -53.54 111.60 -7.76
N ARG A 962 -52.35 112.18 -7.54
CA ARG A 962 -52.05 113.58 -7.87
C ARG A 962 -50.57 113.82 -8.12
N VAL A 963 -50.28 114.97 -8.73
CA VAL A 963 -48.93 115.52 -8.88
C VAL A 963 -48.71 116.64 -7.86
N VAL A 964 -47.60 116.58 -7.12
CA VAL A 964 -47.18 117.63 -6.19
C VAL A 964 -45.79 118.14 -6.54
N LYS A 965 -45.62 119.47 -6.52
CA LYS A 965 -44.32 120.15 -6.65
C LYS A 965 -43.79 120.51 -5.27
N SER A 966 -42.48 120.38 -5.06
CA SER A 966 -41.82 120.71 -3.78
C SER A 966 -42.10 122.13 -3.22
N GLU A 967 -42.35 123.13 -4.08
CA GLU A 967 -42.51 124.55 -3.69
C GLU A 967 -43.82 124.87 -2.95
N GLU A 968 -44.85 124.03 -3.04
CA GLU A 968 -46.12 124.23 -2.30
C GLU A 968 -45.96 124.05 -0.78
N TRP A 969 -44.80 123.56 -0.32
CA TRP A 969 -44.51 123.37 1.09
C TRP A 969 -43.86 124.61 1.77
N GLN A 970 -43.15 125.48 1.04
CA GLN A 970 -42.25 126.47 1.67
C GLN A 970 -42.85 127.85 2.00
N VAL A 971 -43.99 128.26 1.45
CA VAL A 971 -44.56 129.60 1.70
C VAL A 971 -45.88 129.45 2.44
N LYS A 972 -45.94 129.75 3.76
CA LYS A 972 -47.14 129.56 4.62
C LYS A 972 -47.45 128.08 4.95
N SER A 973 -46.51 127.29 5.48
CA SER A 973 -45.84 127.42 6.79
C SER A 973 -44.61 128.34 6.84
N GLY A 974 -44.78 129.66 6.73
CA GLY A 974 -43.74 130.60 6.28
C GLY A 974 -42.46 130.71 7.13
N LEU A 975 -41.43 131.18 6.42
CA LEU A 975 -40.05 131.57 6.82
C LEU A 975 -38.98 130.49 6.58
N HIS A 976 -37.94 130.72 5.78
CA HIS A 976 -37.73 131.64 4.65
C HIS A 976 -36.57 131.09 3.82
#